data_AF-A0A0W4ZBB5-F1
#
_entry.id   AF-A0A0W4ZBB5-F1
#
_cell.length_a   1.000
_cell.length_b   1.000
_cell.length_c   1.000
_cell.angle_alpha   90.00
_cell.angle_beta   90.00
_cell.angle_gamma   90.00
#
_symmetry.space_group_name_H-M   'P 1'
#
loop_
_entity.id
_entity.type
_entity.pdbx_description
1 polymer ?
#
loop_
_entity_poly.entity_id
_entity_poly.type
_entity_poly.pdbx_seq_one_letter_code
_entity_poly.pdbx_strand_id
1 'polypeptide(L)'
;HSLARAVARAVKRRAAAAQKASVYEDEEILFALIAGKDYNDDSKCKKKLEEYCQGLENASLKKKEIHGKLESFCKNGEAAKKCTELKDKVQEKCTIFKTKLQAAAVKETSALRDEDCKENEQQCLFLEGACPIDLKENCNTLRSKCYQKKREEVAEKALLRALNGDLKDKNTCEKKLKELCPKLGQESDELAQKCFDTDSACKSLVKEAEEKCKSLKKKIEDVLKLNEQLQKKGHSLLEECHFHNKNCETEKPNCSGLKKKCKNLGIIYIPPGSKFDPTRPEATLAEKIGLEELYKETTAHGVVIRRALERDIVDLLVFLSGSDPFNEAQCENVLNNKCKFFGYLTDDLKELCENKTIYKDKCKEFKEEFEEKKTVLTAELENKRFEDKITLWSELPRFLTENDCTRLQSDCFYFKSQTSFDKQCKNVKAACYKKGLDALANQILQDKMRGKFHNRDGEWLKILQKELVKACVALKEKSDHLFVLCVQPTEGALIVLTDLHMRTNLLQRDLNEKRDFPTKQDCRELLKKCQDLEQDSEEIKWPCRTLRHHCNRLDIAEQLEERLLEGKVKDLDKLDSCLKNLGEQCHKWSRRGRTQFAFACVALNTTCKILTESVDSKCTTLGARMKISSVLDKAKEKNTMEETCDSWEPYCKKFMSSCQNLTASGGKCKELNEVCKSFIERRELELKVVDQLKGHLDTKEKCKGELDKYCTQWANASNGLETLCKENGKKDNQVREELCKKLVEQVKKQCSGLQKKLTEASKELEKKASEYEDIKKKAEDAMKKASLVLSKAKVENNKSENEVVPSAPAVPSGKDTKPFRLIRRDATAKVTEDEAKAFDLVAQAFGLYVELREICHDLLKRCGFKKECDCEDSCKTIENKCHGLKPLEVKPYEIATKNITTTTTTTTTTTTTVKDAKVTDCQSLQTTDTWVTKTSTHTSTSTTTSTVTSRITLTSTRRCKPTKCTTGEEDEAGEVKPSEGLRVSGWNVMRGVLVVMMISFMI
;
A
#
# COMPACT_ATOMS: atom_id res chain seq x y z
N HIS A 1 -52.60 39.73 8.33
CA HIS A 1 -52.00 38.47 8.82
C HIS A 1 -52.58 37.17 8.24
N SER A 2 -53.88 37.08 7.87
CA SER A 2 -54.50 35.84 7.36
C SER A 2 -53.80 35.24 6.13
N LEU A 3 -53.57 36.05 5.07
CA LEU A 3 -52.89 35.60 3.85
C LEU A 3 -51.51 34.99 4.12
N ALA A 4 -50.69 35.60 4.97
CA ALA A 4 -49.37 35.07 5.31
C ALA A 4 -49.45 33.67 5.96
N ARG A 5 -50.44 33.41 6.81
CA ARG A 5 -50.68 32.06 7.37
C ARG A 5 -51.23 31.08 6.32
N ALA A 6 -52.05 31.54 5.37
CA ALA A 6 -52.54 30.71 4.26
C ALA A 6 -51.40 30.32 3.31
N VAL A 7 -50.57 31.29 2.89
CA VAL A 7 -49.37 31.05 2.06
C VAL A 7 -48.37 30.17 2.79
N ALA A 8 -48.07 30.41 4.08
CA ALA A 8 -47.19 29.53 4.84
C ALA A 8 -47.72 28.09 4.95
N ARG A 9 -49.05 27.90 5.10
CA ARG A 9 -49.68 26.56 5.08
C ARG A 9 -49.64 25.92 3.68
N ALA A 10 -49.83 26.70 2.61
CA ALA A 10 -49.74 26.22 1.23
C ALA A 10 -48.29 25.85 0.84
N VAL A 11 -47.31 26.66 1.25
CA VAL A 11 -45.88 26.38 1.10
C VAL A 11 -45.48 25.16 1.93
N LYS A 12 -45.95 25.01 3.18
CA LYS A 12 -45.68 23.81 3.99
C LYS A 12 -46.34 22.55 3.40
N ARG A 13 -47.52 22.65 2.80
CA ARG A 13 -48.15 21.57 2.02
C ARG A 13 -47.40 21.24 0.72
N ARG A 14 -46.91 22.25 -0.02
CA ARG A 14 -46.07 22.04 -1.21
C ARG A 14 -44.68 21.47 -0.86
N ALA A 15 -44.09 21.87 0.25
CA ALA A 15 -42.84 21.29 0.74
C ALA A 15 -43.01 19.82 1.17
N ALA A 16 -44.10 19.50 1.88
CA ALA A 16 -44.46 18.12 2.21
C ALA A 16 -44.77 17.27 0.96
N ALA A 17 -45.38 17.86 -0.09
CA ALA A 17 -45.61 17.19 -1.37
C ALA A 17 -44.37 17.10 -2.27
N ALA A 18 -43.35 17.93 -2.04
CA ALA A 18 -42.07 17.90 -2.76
C ALA A 18 -41.09 16.87 -2.16
N GLN A 19 -41.29 16.45 -0.91
CA GLN A 19 -40.67 15.26 -0.37
C GLN A 19 -41.49 14.04 -0.79
N LYS A 20 -41.00 13.26 -1.76
CA LYS A 20 -41.44 11.86 -1.92
C LYS A 20 -41.33 11.19 -0.55
N ALA A 21 -42.40 10.54 -0.08
CA ALA A 21 -42.33 9.75 1.15
C ALA A 21 -41.22 8.70 1.02
N SER A 22 -40.47 8.46 2.09
CA SER A 22 -39.40 7.48 2.09
C SER A 22 -39.97 6.08 1.82
N VAL A 23 -39.40 5.36 0.86
CA VAL A 23 -39.76 3.96 0.58
C VAL A 23 -39.50 3.08 1.82
N TYR A 24 -38.62 3.53 2.72
CA TYR A 24 -38.29 2.88 3.99
C TYR A 24 -39.26 3.18 5.14
N GLU A 25 -40.34 3.95 4.93
CA GLU A 25 -41.42 4.19 5.91
C GLU A 25 -42.80 3.75 5.36
N ASP A 26 -42.79 3.05 4.23
CA ASP A 26 -43.95 2.51 3.53
C ASP A 26 -44.49 1.26 4.26
N GLU A 27 -45.76 1.33 4.70
CA GLU A 27 -46.36 0.32 5.59
C GLU A 27 -46.62 -0.99 4.85
N GLU A 28 -46.95 -0.92 3.56
CA GLU A 28 -47.19 -2.05 2.69
C GLU A 28 -45.89 -2.81 2.36
N ILE A 29 -44.76 -2.10 2.14
CA ILE A 29 -43.44 -2.71 1.93
C ILE A 29 -42.93 -3.40 3.19
N LEU A 30 -43.08 -2.77 4.36
CA LEU A 30 -42.74 -3.40 5.64
C LEU A 30 -43.55 -4.69 5.85
N PHE A 31 -44.85 -4.65 5.56
CA PHE A 31 -45.73 -5.82 5.67
C PHE A 31 -45.35 -6.94 4.68
N ALA A 32 -45.05 -6.60 3.42
CA ALA A 32 -44.59 -7.57 2.41
C ALA A 32 -43.28 -8.27 2.82
N LEU A 33 -42.34 -7.54 3.42
CA LEU A 33 -41.08 -8.09 3.94
C LEU A 33 -41.23 -9.00 5.18
N ILE A 34 -42.34 -8.93 5.91
CA ILE A 34 -42.58 -9.74 7.13
C ILE A 34 -43.50 -10.93 6.83
N ALA A 35 -44.62 -10.70 6.15
CA ALA A 35 -45.57 -11.74 5.80
C ALA A 35 -45.07 -12.63 4.63
N GLY A 36 -44.28 -12.06 3.71
CA GLY A 36 -43.83 -12.76 2.51
C GLY A 36 -45.01 -13.35 1.73
N LYS A 37 -44.79 -14.50 1.09
CA LYS A 37 -45.79 -15.21 0.26
C LYS A 37 -47.07 -15.60 1.01
N ASP A 38 -47.04 -15.60 2.34
CA ASP A 38 -48.17 -15.99 3.18
C ASP A 38 -49.19 -14.83 3.38
N TYR A 39 -48.90 -13.61 2.88
CA TYR A 39 -49.73 -12.41 3.06
C TYR A 39 -51.17 -12.52 2.53
N ASN A 40 -51.43 -13.43 1.59
CA ASN A 40 -52.72 -13.61 0.95
C ASN A 40 -53.62 -14.67 1.63
N ASP A 41 -53.07 -15.42 2.58
CA ASP A 41 -53.77 -16.38 3.44
C ASP A 41 -53.87 -15.78 4.85
N ASP A 42 -55.06 -15.34 5.24
CA ASP A 42 -55.28 -14.59 6.48
C ASP A 42 -54.82 -15.37 7.74
N SER A 43 -54.83 -16.70 7.69
CA SER A 43 -54.38 -17.57 8.78
C SER A 43 -52.86 -17.66 8.84
N LYS A 44 -52.20 -17.93 7.69
CA LYS A 44 -50.73 -17.97 7.62
C LYS A 44 -50.12 -16.58 7.85
N CYS A 45 -50.70 -15.53 7.26
CA CYS A 45 -50.32 -14.14 7.46
C CYS A 45 -50.36 -13.74 8.94
N LYS A 46 -51.48 -14.02 9.63
CA LYS A 46 -51.62 -13.75 11.07
C LYS A 46 -50.51 -14.46 11.85
N LYS A 47 -50.33 -15.75 11.60
CA LYS A 47 -49.27 -16.56 12.23
C LYS A 47 -47.87 -15.99 11.96
N LYS A 48 -47.57 -15.52 10.75
CA LYS A 48 -46.28 -14.91 10.39
C LYS A 48 -46.01 -13.59 11.12
N LEU A 49 -47.02 -12.72 11.23
CA LEU A 49 -46.92 -11.51 12.04
C LEU A 49 -46.70 -11.85 13.52
N GLU A 50 -47.45 -12.80 14.07
CA GLU A 50 -47.34 -13.23 15.47
C GLU A 50 -45.96 -13.86 15.76
N GLU A 51 -45.45 -14.75 14.89
CA GLU A 51 -44.10 -15.33 14.95
C GLU A 51 -43.01 -14.24 14.94
N TYR A 52 -43.08 -13.29 14.00
CA TYR A 52 -42.11 -12.20 13.89
C TYR A 52 -42.13 -11.30 15.13
N CYS A 53 -43.31 -10.88 15.57
CA CYS A 53 -43.49 -9.99 16.72
C CYS A 53 -43.06 -10.65 18.03
N GLN A 54 -43.34 -11.94 18.22
CA GLN A 54 -42.86 -12.72 19.36
C GLN A 54 -41.33 -12.90 19.30
N GLY A 55 -40.75 -13.08 18.11
CA GLY A 55 -39.30 -13.13 17.90
C GLY A 55 -38.59 -11.86 18.41
N LEU A 56 -39.12 -10.68 18.07
CA LEU A 56 -38.61 -9.40 18.58
C LEU A 56 -38.71 -9.30 20.12
N GLU A 57 -39.79 -9.81 20.70
CA GLU A 57 -40.05 -9.75 22.14
C GLU A 57 -39.17 -10.72 22.95
N ASN A 58 -38.98 -11.95 22.46
CA ASN A 58 -38.06 -12.95 23.00
C ASN A 58 -36.59 -12.47 22.98
N ALA A 59 -36.24 -11.65 21.99
CA ALA A 59 -34.94 -10.98 21.91
C ALA A 59 -34.87 -9.65 22.69
N SER A 60 -35.95 -9.23 23.36
CA SER A 60 -36.10 -7.93 24.06
C SER A 60 -35.73 -6.72 23.19
N LEU A 61 -36.14 -6.73 21.92
CA LEU A 61 -35.91 -5.65 20.95
C LEU A 61 -37.05 -4.63 20.98
N LYS A 62 -36.70 -3.35 20.95
CA LYS A 62 -37.69 -2.26 20.87
C LYS A 62 -38.22 -2.15 19.45
N LYS A 63 -39.46 -2.60 19.23
CA LYS A 63 -40.23 -2.51 17.99
C LYS A 63 -40.03 -1.16 17.24
N LYS A 64 -40.09 -0.04 17.97
CA LYS A 64 -39.89 1.33 17.45
C LYS A 64 -38.49 1.66 16.92
N GLU A 65 -37.42 1.11 17.52
CA GLU A 65 -36.03 1.38 17.11
C GLU A 65 -35.66 0.67 15.80
N ILE A 66 -36.40 -0.41 15.47
CA ILE A 66 -36.36 -1.07 14.17
C ILE A 66 -37.15 -0.20 13.15
N HIS A 67 -38.46 -0.05 13.36
CA HIS A 67 -39.33 0.68 12.45
C HIS A 67 -40.59 1.19 13.17
N GLY A 68 -40.96 2.46 12.97
CA GLY A 68 -42.04 3.12 13.74
C GLY A 68 -43.38 2.38 13.66
N LYS A 69 -43.75 1.91 12.46
CA LYS A 69 -44.98 1.11 12.22
C LYS A 69 -45.07 -0.21 13.01
N LEU A 70 -43.96 -0.79 13.51
CA LEU A 70 -44.01 -2.07 14.23
C LEU A 70 -44.71 -1.98 15.59
N GLU A 71 -44.87 -0.77 16.14
CA GLU A 71 -45.72 -0.56 17.33
C GLU A 71 -47.20 -0.87 17.06
N SER A 72 -47.70 -0.78 15.81
CA SER A 72 -49.06 -1.21 15.45
C SER A 72 -49.12 -2.68 14.99
N PHE A 73 -48.16 -3.13 14.20
CA PHE A 73 -48.15 -4.53 13.71
C PHE A 73 -48.06 -5.54 14.87
N CYS A 74 -47.26 -5.20 15.89
CA CYS A 74 -46.97 -6.07 17.03
C CYS A 74 -47.75 -5.69 18.30
N LYS A 75 -48.99 -5.24 18.13
CA LYS A 75 -49.97 -4.95 19.19
C LYS A 75 -51.02 -6.06 19.25
N ASN A 76 -51.35 -6.50 20.47
CA ASN A 76 -52.21 -7.67 20.71
C ASN A 76 -53.55 -7.55 19.97
N GLY A 77 -53.85 -8.56 19.13
CA GLY A 77 -55.07 -8.62 18.33
C GLY A 77 -55.03 -7.87 16.99
N GLU A 78 -54.06 -6.98 16.74
CA GLU A 78 -54.03 -6.19 15.50
C GLU A 78 -53.45 -6.93 14.29
N ALA A 79 -52.75 -8.06 14.48
CA ALA A 79 -52.16 -8.86 13.40
C ALA A 79 -53.19 -9.29 12.34
N ALA A 80 -54.33 -9.86 12.75
CA ALA A 80 -55.39 -10.27 11.84
C ALA A 80 -55.96 -9.08 11.04
N LYS A 81 -56.20 -7.95 11.72
CA LYS A 81 -56.65 -6.71 11.11
C LYS A 81 -55.62 -6.18 10.09
N LYS A 82 -54.32 -6.25 10.39
CA LYS A 82 -53.26 -5.80 9.48
C LYS A 82 -53.13 -6.68 8.24
N CYS A 83 -53.33 -7.99 8.36
CA CYS A 83 -53.46 -8.86 7.20
C CYS A 83 -54.58 -8.38 6.27
N THR A 84 -55.81 -8.20 6.79
CA THR A 84 -56.93 -7.73 5.96
C THR A 84 -56.73 -6.30 5.42
N GLU A 85 -56.18 -5.36 6.19
CA GLU A 85 -55.97 -3.96 5.77
C GLU A 85 -54.91 -3.77 4.66
N LEU A 86 -53.93 -4.68 4.56
CA LEU A 86 -52.74 -4.49 3.71
C LEU A 86 -52.64 -5.51 2.56
N LYS A 87 -53.39 -6.62 2.62
CA LYS A 87 -53.47 -7.67 1.59
C LYS A 87 -53.73 -7.11 0.19
N ASP A 88 -54.84 -6.40 0.01
CA ASP A 88 -55.22 -5.88 -1.31
C ASP A 88 -54.21 -4.86 -1.85
N LYS A 89 -53.59 -4.07 -0.96
CA LYS A 89 -52.56 -3.08 -1.34
C LYS A 89 -51.24 -3.72 -1.77
N VAL A 90 -50.80 -4.80 -1.12
CA VAL A 90 -49.61 -5.55 -1.56
C VAL A 90 -49.90 -6.22 -2.90
N GLN A 91 -51.09 -6.80 -3.07
CA GLN A 91 -51.51 -7.37 -4.35
C GLN A 91 -51.55 -6.31 -5.45
N GLU A 92 -52.10 -5.12 -5.20
CA GLU A 92 -52.08 -3.98 -6.11
C GLU A 92 -50.65 -3.56 -6.48
N LYS A 93 -49.78 -3.35 -5.48
CA LYS A 93 -48.36 -2.98 -5.69
C LYS A 93 -47.63 -4.02 -6.53
N CYS A 94 -47.82 -5.31 -6.25
CA CYS A 94 -47.25 -6.39 -7.04
C CYS A 94 -47.77 -6.40 -8.47
N THR A 95 -49.07 -6.19 -8.69
CA THR A 95 -49.67 -6.15 -10.03
C THR A 95 -49.16 -4.97 -10.86
N ILE A 96 -49.10 -3.76 -10.27
CA ILE A 96 -48.53 -2.57 -10.91
C ILE A 96 -47.04 -2.78 -11.23
N PHE A 97 -46.28 -3.32 -10.26
CA PHE A 97 -44.86 -3.55 -10.45
C PHE A 97 -44.57 -4.64 -11.50
N LYS A 98 -45.38 -5.71 -11.57
CA LYS A 98 -45.26 -6.77 -12.59
C LYS A 98 -45.24 -6.20 -14.00
N THR A 99 -46.15 -5.28 -14.33
CA THR A 99 -46.19 -4.65 -15.67
C THR A 99 -44.96 -3.78 -15.94
N LYS A 100 -44.51 -2.98 -14.96
CA LYS A 100 -43.27 -2.17 -15.08
C LYS A 100 -42.04 -3.07 -15.26
N LEU A 101 -41.97 -4.15 -14.50
CA LEU A 101 -40.87 -5.11 -14.49
C LEU A 101 -40.82 -5.93 -15.79
N GLN A 102 -41.96 -6.35 -16.36
CA GLN A 102 -42.02 -6.98 -17.68
C GLN A 102 -41.44 -6.06 -18.77
N ALA A 103 -41.84 -4.79 -18.80
CA ALA A 103 -41.31 -3.81 -19.74
C ALA A 103 -39.79 -3.54 -19.57
N ALA A 104 -39.24 -3.73 -18.37
CA ALA A 104 -37.81 -3.68 -18.13
C ALA A 104 -37.10 -4.99 -18.53
N ALA A 105 -37.66 -6.14 -18.19
CA ALA A 105 -37.06 -7.47 -18.41
C ALA A 105 -36.92 -7.84 -19.90
N VAL A 106 -37.79 -7.31 -20.77
CA VAL A 106 -37.71 -7.52 -22.23
C VAL A 106 -36.58 -6.73 -22.89
N LYS A 107 -36.13 -5.59 -22.33
CA LYS A 107 -35.03 -4.78 -22.89
C LYS A 107 -33.73 -5.58 -23.02
N GLU A 108 -32.95 -5.29 -24.05
CA GLU A 108 -31.55 -5.74 -24.14
C GLU A 108 -30.69 -5.12 -23.03
N THR A 109 -29.59 -5.79 -22.67
CA THR A 109 -28.64 -5.33 -21.64
C THR A 109 -28.12 -3.91 -21.90
N SER A 110 -27.80 -3.62 -23.16
CA SER A 110 -27.38 -2.32 -23.68
C SER A 110 -28.45 -1.22 -23.56
N ALA A 111 -29.73 -1.59 -23.60
CA ALA A 111 -30.87 -0.67 -23.57
C ALA A 111 -31.40 -0.40 -22.14
N LEU A 112 -30.86 -1.07 -21.12
CA LEU A 112 -31.18 -0.81 -19.71
C LEU A 112 -30.43 0.43 -19.21
N ARG A 113 -31.17 1.42 -18.75
CA ARG A 113 -30.61 2.60 -18.07
C ARG A 113 -30.32 2.25 -16.60
N ASP A 114 -29.39 2.93 -15.98
CA ASP A 114 -29.05 2.67 -14.56
C ASP A 114 -30.23 2.94 -13.61
N GLU A 115 -31.12 3.86 -13.99
CA GLU A 115 -32.43 4.07 -13.36
C GLU A 115 -33.35 2.84 -13.48
N ASP A 116 -33.37 2.18 -14.65
CA ASP A 116 -34.20 1.01 -14.91
C ASP A 116 -33.74 -0.20 -14.08
N CYS A 117 -32.44 -0.29 -13.77
CA CYS A 117 -31.91 -1.23 -12.80
C CYS A 117 -32.28 -0.79 -11.37
N LYS A 118 -31.77 0.36 -10.92
CA LYS A 118 -31.89 0.80 -9.52
C LYS A 118 -33.32 0.81 -8.97
N GLU A 119 -34.29 1.36 -9.72
CA GLU A 119 -35.67 1.39 -9.24
C GLU A 119 -36.32 0.01 -9.18
N ASN A 120 -36.08 -0.84 -10.18
CA ASN A 120 -36.78 -2.12 -10.29
C ASN A 120 -36.09 -3.20 -9.44
N GLU A 121 -34.79 -3.14 -9.23
CA GLU A 121 -34.06 -4.04 -8.32
C GLU A 121 -34.42 -3.78 -6.85
N GLN A 122 -34.64 -2.52 -6.45
CA GLN A 122 -35.21 -2.15 -5.16
C GLN A 122 -36.60 -2.77 -4.96
N GLN A 123 -37.51 -2.58 -5.93
CA GLN A 123 -38.87 -3.14 -5.84
C GLN A 123 -38.86 -4.67 -5.87
N CYS A 124 -37.97 -5.30 -6.63
CA CYS A 124 -37.74 -6.74 -6.58
C CYS A 124 -37.26 -7.20 -5.20
N LEU A 125 -36.30 -6.51 -4.56
CA LEU A 125 -35.82 -6.86 -3.22
C LEU A 125 -36.96 -6.84 -2.18
N PHE A 126 -37.92 -5.92 -2.30
CA PHE A 126 -39.01 -5.76 -1.34
C PHE A 126 -40.25 -6.62 -1.64
N LEU A 127 -40.59 -6.88 -2.92
CA LEU A 127 -41.85 -7.51 -3.30
C LEU A 127 -41.72 -8.96 -3.81
N GLU A 128 -40.55 -9.40 -4.27
CA GLU A 128 -40.35 -10.76 -4.81
C GLU A 128 -40.69 -11.86 -3.79
N GLY A 129 -40.37 -11.64 -2.52
CA GLY A 129 -40.69 -12.57 -1.43
C GLY A 129 -42.18 -12.68 -1.11
N ALA A 130 -42.97 -11.65 -1.45
CA ALA A 130 -44.43 -11.63 -1.29
C ALA A 130 -45.17 -12.15 -2.52
N CYS A 131 -44.70 -11.81 -3.72
CA CYS A 131 -45.34 -12.16 -4.99
C CYS A 131 -44.42 -13.00 -5.89
N PRO A 132 -43.98 -14.18 -5.43
CA PRO A 132 -42.96 -14.99 -6.12
C PRO A 132 -43.44 -15.56 -7.46
N ILE A 133 -44.75 -15.77 -7.63
CA ILE A 133 -45.35 -16.27 -8.88
C ILE A 133 -45.25 -15.21 -9.99
N ASP A 134 -45.46 -13.93 -9.66
CA ASP A 134 -45.51 -12.84 -10.62
C ASP A 134 -44.13 -12.24 -10.95
N LEU A 135 -43.23 -12.20 -9.96
CA LEU A 135 -42.03 -11.37 -10.01
C LEU A 135 -40.73 -12.16 -10.21
N LYS A 136 -40.58 -13.36 -9.61
CA LYS A 136 -39.31 -14.10 -9.49
C LYS A 136 -38.51 -14.22 -10.80
N GLU A 137 -39.14 -14.75 -11.86
CA GLU A 137 -38.49 -14.97 -13.16
C GLU A 137 -37.96 -13.68 -13.78
N ASN A 138 -38.77 -12.61 -13.72
CA ASN A 138 -38.42 -11.31 -14.28
C ASN A 138 -37.44 -10.53 -13.39
N CYS A 139 -37.53 -10.65 -12.07
CA CYS A 139 -36.59 -10.07 -11.11
C CYS A 139 -35.20 -10.70 -11.22
N ASN A 140 -35.11 -12.03 -11.37
CA ASN A 140 -33.85 -12.71 -11.65
C ASN A 140 -33.27 -12.27 -13.00
N THR A 141 -34.11 -12.26 -14.06
CA THR A 141 -33.70 -11.81 -15.40
C THR A 141 -33.19 -10.36 -15.41
N LEU A 142 -33.87 -9.46 -14.72
CA LEU A 142 -33.45 -8.06 -14.54
C LEU A 142 -32.07 -7.99 -13.86
N ARG A 143 -31.93 -8.57 -12.66
CA ARG A 143 -30.67 -8.53 -11.90
C ARG A 143 -29.51 -9.15 -12.67
N SER A 144 -29.76 -10.23 -13.41
CA SER A 144 -28.78 -10.89 -14.28
C SER A 144 -28.30 -9.94 -15.40
N LYS A 145 -29.21 -9.20 -16.04
CA LYS A 145 -28.86 -8.18 -17.05
C LYS A 145 -28.17 -6.96 -16.43
N CYS A 146 -28.63 -6.45 -15.29
CA CYS A 146 -28.04 -5.29 -14.62
C CYS A 146 -26.61 -5.56 -14.12
N TYR A 147 -26.37 -6.76 -13.55
CA TYR A 147 -25.03 -7.23 -13.22
C TYR A 147 -24.14 -7.36 -14.47
N GLN A 148 -24.65 -7.99 -15.53
CA GLN A 148 -23.93 -8.17 -16.79
C GLN A 148 -23.53 -6.83 -17.42
N LYS A 149 -24.47 -5.86 -17.49
CA LYS A 149 -24.23 -4.52 -18.00
C LYS A 149 -23.06 -3.84 -17.28
N LYS A 150 -22.98 -3.95 -15.96
CA LYS A 150 -21.89 -3.36 -15.17
C LYS A 150 -20.54 -4.07 -15.35
N ARG A 151 -20.52 -5.34 -15.78
CA ARG A 151 -19.28 -5.98 -16.27
C ARG A 151 -18.90 -5.50 -17.69
N GLU A 152 -19.88 -5.40 -18.59
CA GLU A 152 -19.70 -4.94 -19.98
C GLU A 152 -19.19 -3.49 -20.06
N GLU A 153 -19.76 -2.56 -19.29
CA GLU A 153 -19.31 -1.15 -19.17
C GLU A 153 -17.83 -1.04 -18.78
N VAL A 154 -17.31 -2.02 -18.03
CA VAL A 154 -15.95 -2.00 -17.47
C VAL A 154 -14.95 -2.61 -18.45
N ALA A 155 -15.32 -3.67 -19.16
CA ALA A 155 -14.57 -4.15 -20.32
C ALA A 155 -14.48 -3.07 -21.41
N GLU A 156 -15.57 -2.34 -21.67
CA GLU A 156 -15.57 -1.20 -22.59
C GLU A 156 -14.68 -0.05 -22.08
N LYS A 157 -14.80 0.35 -20.81
CA LYS A 157 -13.90 1.37 -20.20
C LYS A 157 -12.43 0.95 -20.27
N ALA A 158 -12.11 -0.33 -20.12
CA ALA A 158 -10.75 -0.88 -20.27
C ALA A 158 -10.25 -0.81 -21.72
N LEU A 159 -11.04 -1.24 -22.70
CA LEU A 159 -10.67 -1.18 -24.13
C LEU A 159 -10.52 0.27 -24.62
N LEU A 160 -11.36 1.20 -24.17
CA LEU A 160 -11.24 2.64 -24.47
C LEU A 160 -9.98 3.28 -23.86
N ARG A 161 -9.41 2.71 -22.79
CA ARG A 161 -8.10 3.10 -22.25
C ARG A 161 -6.94 2.43 -23.01
N ALA A 162 -7.13 1.19 -23.48
CA ALA A 162 -6.11 0.42 -24.20
C ALA A 162 -5.88 0.91 -25.64
N LEU A 163 -6.94 1.24 -26.37
CA LEU A 163 -6.93 1.72 -27.76
C LEU A 163 -6.74 3.26 -27.85
N ASN A 164 -5.99 3.84 -26.91
CA ASN A 164 -5.79 5.29 -26.78
C ASN A 164 -4.84 5.84 -27.86
N GLY A 165 -5.45 6.32 -28.95
CA GLY A 165 -4.83 6.78 -30.20
C GLY A 165 -5.34 6.06 -31.45
N ASP A 166 -6.01 4.92 -31.28
CA ASP A 166 -6.33 3.96 -32.34
C ASP A 166 -7.83 3.89 -32.69
N LEU A 167 -8.70 4.62 -31.96
CA LEU A 167 -10.16 4.67 -32.18
C LEU A 167 -10.60 5.73 -33.19
N LYS A 168 -9.80 5.98 -34.23
CA LYS A 168 -10.13 6.96 -35.29
C LYS A 168 -11.12 6.42 -36.30
N ASP A 169 -10.96 5.14 -36.65
CA ASP A 169 -11.75 4.43 -37.62
C ASP A 169 -11.83 2.94 -37.23
N LYS A 170 -12.80 2.24 -37.82
CA LYS A 170 -13.10 0.85 -37.49
C LYS A 170 -11.95 -0.12 -37.86
N ASN A 171 -11.24 0.12 -38.95
CA ASN A 171 -10.19 -0.78 -39.44
C ASN A 171 -8.91 -0.66 -38.59
N THR A 172 -8.52 0.56 -38.23
CA THR A 172 -7.42 0.81 -37.28
C THR A 172 -7.74 0.19 -35.92
N CYS A 173 -8.97 0.40 -35.42
CA CYS A 173 -9.44 -0.24 -34.19
C CYS A 173 -9.38 -1.76 -34.25
N GLU A 174 -9.92 -2.40 -35.30
CA GLU A 174 -9.97 -3.87 -35.40
C GLU A 174 -8.58 -4.51 -35.41
N LYS A 175 -7.65 -3.92 -36.17
CA LYS A 175 -6.26 -4.38 -36.18
C LYS A 175 -5.63 -4.27 -34.78
N LYS A 176 -5.82 -3.13 -34.11
CA LYS A 176 -5.23 -2.87 -32.80
C LYS A 176 -5.87 -3.69 -31.69
N LEU A 177 -7.18 -3.91 -31.74
CA LEU A 177 -7.89 -4.80 -30.81
C LEU A 177 -7.32 -6.23 -30.92
N LYS A 178 -7.08 -6.74 -32.13
CA LYS A 178 -6.46 -8.06 -32.34
C LYS A 178 -5.04 -8.17 -31.76
N GLU A 179 -4.22 -7.11 -31.86
CA GLU A 179 -2.87 -7.05 -31.24
C GLU A 179 -2.88 -7.02 -29.68
N LEU A 180 -4.01 -6.61 -29.07
CA LEU A 180 -4.20 -6.49 -27.62
C LEU A 180 -4.95 -7.69 -27.01
N CYS A 181 -5.81 -8.35 -27.77
CA CYS A 181 -6.69 -9.43 -27.32
C CYS A 181 -5.98 -10.60 -26.61
N PRO A 182 -4.84 -11.15 -27.11
CA PRO A 182 -4.07 -12.16 -26.37
C PRO A 182 -3.62 -11.74 -24.95
N LYS A 183 -3.58 -10.42 -24.68
CA LYS A 183 -3.09 -9.83 -23.42
C LYS A 183 -4.20 -9.29 -22.51
N LEU A 184 -5.43 -9.16 -23.01
CA LEU A 184 -6.58 -8.61 -22.27
C LEU A 184 -7.78 -9.55 -22.21
N GLY A 185 -7.97 -10.44 -23.19
CA GLY A 185 -9.10 -11.37 -23.22
C GLY A 185 -9.13 -12.29 -22.00
N GLN A 186 -7.96 -12.68 -21.47
CA GLN A 186 -7.85 -13.50 -20.27
C GLN A 186 -8.25 -12.76 -18.97
N GLU A 187 -8.27 -11.43 -18.95
CA GLU A 187 -8.48 -10.66 -17.71
C GLU A 187 -9.95 -10.58 -17.26
N SER A 188 -10.92 -10.89 -18.14
CA SER A 188 -12.34 -11.13 -17.81
C SER A 188 -13.12 -11.68 -19.02
N ASP A 189 -14.20 -12.42 -18.74
CA ASP A 189 -15.05 -13.02 -19.79
C ASP A 189 -15.60 -11.97 -20.77
N GLU A 190 -15.94 -10.76 -20.31
CA GLU A 190 -16.40 -9.66 -21.18
C GLU A 190 -15.30 -9.11 -22.09
N LEU A 191 -14.02 -9.12 -21.66
CA LEU A 191 -12.91 -8.76 -22.54
C LEU A 191 -12.69 -9.84 -23.61
N ALA A 192 -12.81 -11.13 -23.25
CA ALA A 192 -12.81 -12.22 -24.23
C ALA A 192 -13.98 -12.06 -25.24
N GLN A 193 -15.18 -11.73 -24.77
CA GLN A 193 -16.35 -11.50 -25.63
C GLN A 193 -16.13 -10.40 -26.68
N LYS A 194 -15.53 -9.26 -26.27
CA LYS A 194 -15.20 -8.15 -27.19
C LYS A 194 -14.06 -8.51 -28.16
N CYS A 195 -13.27 -9.53 -27.86
CA CYS A 195 -12.29 -10.10 -28.79
C CYS A 195 -12.95 -11.03 -29.81
N PHE A 196 -13.90 -11.87 -29.41
CA PHE A 196 -14.61 -12.75 -30.35
C PHE A 196 -15.47 -11.99 -31.37
N ASP A 197 -15.94 -10.78 -31.06
CA ASP A 197 -16.64 -9.89 -32.00
C ASP A 197 -15.94 -8.52 -32.13
N THR A 198 -14.76 -8.50 -32.76
CA THR A 198 -13.99 -7.27 -32.97
C THR A 198 -14.74 -6.24 -33.83
N ASP A 199 -15.62 -6.67 -34.73
CA ASP A 199 -16.36 -5.82 -35.66
C ASP A 199 -17.35 -4.93 -34.89
N SER A 200 -18.24 -5.57 -34.13
CA SER A 200 -19.26 -4.90 -33.31
C SER A 200 -18.62 -4.14 -32.14
N ALA A 201 -17.56 -4.68 -31.54
CA ALA A 201 -16.78 -4.00 -30.52
C ALA A 201 -16.21 -2.69 -31.05
N CYS A 202 -15.48 -2.70 -32.17
CA CYS A 202 -14.89 -1.48 -32.72
C CYS A 202 -15.91 -0.48 -33.23
N LYS A 203 -17.02 -0.92 -33.83
CA LYS A 203 -18.15 -0.06 -34.20
C LYS A 203 -18.73 0.70 -32.99
N SER A 204 -18.78 0.05 -31.83
CA SER A 204 -19.26 0.65 -30.57
C SER A 204 -18.21 1.59 -29.97
N LEU A 205 -16.96 1.12 -29.84
CA LEU A 205 -15.85 1.85 -29.20
C LEU A 205 -15.50 3.16 -29.90
N VAL A 206 -15.56 3.21 -31.25
CA VAL A 206 -15.30 4.45 -32.01
C VAL A 206 -16.39 5.51 -31.72
N LYS A 207 -17.67 5.11 -31.71
CA LYS A 207 -18.80 6.00 -31.38
C LYS A 207 -18.73 6.52 -29.94
N GLU A 208 -18.44 5.63 -28.99
CA GLU A 208 -18.28 6.02 -27.57
C GLU A 208 -17.05 6.92 -27.36
N ALA A 209 -15.97 6.75 -28.13
CA ALA A 209 -14.82 7.65 -28.11
C ALA A 209 -15.18 9.06 -28.59
N GLU A 210 -15.96 9.20 -29.68
CA GLU A 210 -16.46 10.50 -30.13
C GLU A 210 -17.33 11.20 -29.07
N GLU A 211 -18.25 10.47 -28.45
CA GLU A 211 -19.15 11.01 -27.43
C GLU A 211 -18.38 11.40 -26.15
N LYS A 212 -17.36 10.62 -25.78
CA LYS A 212 -16.41 11.02 -24.71
C LYS A 212 -15.62 12.26 -25.05
N CYS A 213 -15.16 12.46 -26.29
CA CYS A 213 -14.46 13.68 -26.69
C CYS A 213 -15.37 14.92 -26.56
N LYS A 214 -16.60 14.85 -27.09
CA LYS A 214 -17.62 15.91 -26.96
C LYS A 214 -17.93 16.23 -25.49
N SER A 215 -18.09 15.20 -24.65
CA SER A 215 -18.33 15.31 -23.21
C SER A 215 -17.14 15.92 -22.45
N LEU A 216 -15.92 15.41 -22.68
CA LEU A 216 -14.69 15.84 -22.03
C LEU A 216 -14.34 17.30 -22.36
N LYS A 217 -14.52 17.72 -23.62
CA LYS A 217 -14.38 19.12 -24.05
C LYS A 217 -15.27 20.04 -23.21
N LYS A 218 -16.57 19.75 -23.13
CA LYS A 218 -17.55 20.53 -22.35
C LYS A 218 -17.20 20.54 -20.84
N LYS A 219 -16.89 19.38 -20.25
CA LYS A 219 -16.46 19.27 -18.84
C LYS A 219 -15.27 20.19 -18.54
N ILE A 220 -14.28 20.23 -19.43
CA ILE A 220 -13.07 21.04 -19.26
C ILE A 220 -13.35 22.53 -19.47
N GLU A 221 -14.14 22.90 -20.47
CA GLU A 221 -14.56 24.29 -20.67
C GLU A 221 -15.30 24.84 -19.45
N ASP A 222 -16.19 24.06 -18.84
CA ASP A 222 -16.91 24.47 -17.62
C ASP A 222 -15.99 24.55 -16.39
N VAL A 223 -15.13 23.55 -16.18
CA VAL A 223 -14.21 23.52 -15.02
C VAL A 223 -13.12 24.59 -15.13
N LEU A 224 -12.65 24.94 -16.33
CA LEU A 224 -11.67 26.00 -16.55
C LEU A 224 -12.18 27.40 -16.17
N LYS A 225 -13.50 27.61 -16.03
CA LYS A 225 -14.12 28.88 -15.61
C LYS A 225 -14.04 29.13 -14.10
N LEU A 226 -13.90 28.08 -13.27
CA LEU A 226 -14.04 28.17 -11.81
C LEU A 226 -12.97 27.37 -11.06
N ASN A 227 -12.06 28.08 -10.36
CA ASN A 227 -10.95 27.47 -9.62
C ASN A 227 -11.37 26.46 -8.53
N GLU A 228 -12.54 26.64 -7.92
CA GLU A 228 -13.08 25.69 -6.95
C GLU A 228 -13.48 24.35 -7.61
N GLN A 229 -13.99 24.39 -8.86
CA GLN A 229 -14.27 23.18 -9.62
C GLN A 229 -12.99 22.48 -10.07
N LEU A 230 -11.92 23.23 -10.36
CA LEU A 230 -10.59 22.66 -10.63
C LEU A 230 -10.06 21.84 -9.46
N GLN A 231 -10.24 22.28 -8.21
CA GLN A 231 -9.87 21.47 -7.05
C GLN A 231 -10.72 20.18 -6.93
N LYS A 232 -12.02 20.26 -7.20
CA LYS A 232 -12.94 19.12 -7.05
C LYS A 232 -12.91 18.10 -8.19
N LYS A 233 -12.54 18.51 -9.42
CA LYS A 233 -12.59 17.68 -10.64
C LYS A 233 -11.28 17.61 -11.42
N GLY A 234 -10.25 18.39 -11.04
CA GLY A 234 -9.01 18.51 -11.82
C GLY A 234 -8.24 17.21 -11.96
N HIS A 235 -8.24 16.33 -10.94
CA HIS A 235 -7.56 15.04 -11.00
C HIS A 235 -8.23 14.08 -11.99
N SER A 236 -9.55 13.89 -11.89
CA SER A 236 -10.30 13.00 -12.79
C SER A 236 -10.35 13.52 -14.23
N LEU A 237 -10.40 14.83 -14.45
CA LEU A 237 -10.29 15.38 -15.80
C LEU A 237 -8.87 15.24 -16.39
N LEU A 238 -7.82 15.24 -15.58
CA LEU A 238 -6.47 14.91 -16.05
C LEU A 238 -6.32 13.42 -16.41
N GLU A 239 -7.04 12.55 -15.72
CA GLU A 239 -7.15 11.13 -16.06
C GLU A 239 -7.92 10.92 -17.38
N GLU A 240 -9.12 11.50 -17.53
CA GLU A 240 -9.87 11.46 -18.79
C GLU A 240 -9.03 12.02 -19.96
N CYS A 241 -8.30 13.11 -19.73
CA CYS A 241 -7.32 13.65 -20.67
C CYS A 241 -6.15 12.71 -20.98
N HIS A 242 -5.70 11.89 -20.04
CA HIS A 242 -4.62 10.93 -20.30
C HIS A 242 -5.11 9.79 -21.21
N PHE A 243 -6.28 9.24 -20.91
CA PHE A 243 -6.78 8.03 -21.57
C PHE A 243 -7.58 8.26 -22.86
N HIS A 244 -8.14 9.46 -23.10
CA HIS A 244 -9.06 9.67 -24.23
C HIS A 244 -8.65 10.81 -25.19
N ASN A 245 -7.79 11.75 -24.78
CA ASN A 245 -7.45 12.93 -25.59
C ASN A 245 -6.85 12.60 -26.97
N LYS A 246 -6.14 11.47 -27.15
CA LYS A 246 -5.56 11.12 -28.46
C LYS A 246 -6.60 10.68 -29.49
N ASN A 247 -7.76 10.20 -29.06
CA ASN A 247 -8.86 9.80 -29.96
C ASN A 247 -9.64 11.03 -30.47
N CYS A 248 -9.49 12.19 -29.82
CA CYS A 248 -10.20 13.41 -30.18
C CYS A 248 -9.49 14.12 -31.34
N GLU A 249 -9.98 13.93 -32.57
CA GLU A 249 -9.42 14.61 -33.74
C GLU A 249 -10.09 15.96 -34.04
N THR A 250 -11.43 15.98 -34.10
CA THR A 250 -12.23 17.18 -34.37
C THR A 250 -12.54 17.95 -33.08
N GLU A 251 -13.19 17.28 -32.13
CA GLU A 251 -13.62 17.87 -30.85
C GLU A 251 -12.53 17.80 -29.77
N LYS A 252 -11.38 18.42 -30.05
CA LYS A 252 -10.20 18.40 -29.17
C LYS A 252 -10.45 19.13 -27.84
N PRO A 253 -10.42 18.44 -26.68
CA PRO A 253 -10.53 19.08 -25.37
C PRO A 253 -9.28 19.89 -25.01
N ASN A 254 -9.44 20.95 -24.21
CA ASN A 254 -8.32 21.80 -23.77
C ASN A 254 -7.49 21.18 -22.62
N CYS A 255 -7.03 19.93 -22.81
CA CYS A 255 -6.25 19.18 -21.84
C CYS A 255 -4.89 19.82 -21.52
N SER A 256 -4.30 20.59 -22.45
CA SER A 256 -3.06 21.33 -22.21
C SER A 256 -3.27 22.54 -21.30
N GLY A 257 -4.38 23.28 -21.47
CA GLY A 257 -4.81 24.34 -20.57
C GLY A 257 -5.19 23.82 -19.18
N LEU A 258 -5.91 22.69 -19.12
CA LEU A 258 -6.20 21.99 -17.87
C LEU A 258 -4.91 21.63 -17.12
N LYS A 259 -3.95 20.95 -17.79
CA LYS A 259 -2.67 20.55 -17.20
C LYS A 259 -1.86 21.74 -16.66
N LYS A 260 -1.91 22.90 -17.33
CA LYS A 260 -1.30 24.14 -16.83
C LYS A 260 -2.00 24.66 -15.57
N LYS A 261 -3.33 24.83 -15.58
CA LYS A 261 -4.07 25.32 -14.40
C LYS A 261 -3.98 24.36 -13.20
N CYS A 262 -4.12 23.06 -13.42
CA CYS A 262 -3.98 22.04 -12.36
C CYS A 262 -2.59 22.06 -11.72
N LYS A 263 -1.50 22.15 -12.51
CA LYS A 263 -0.14 22.24 -11.96
C LYS A 263 0.04 23.45 -11.05
N ASN A 264 -0.50 24.61 -11.42
CA ASN A 264 -0.44 25.83 -10.61
C ASN A 264 -1.22 25.71 -9.28
N LEU A 265 -2.16 24.77 -9.18
CA LEU A 265 -2.92 24.46 -7.95
C LEU A 265 -2.36 23.24 -7.20
N GLY A 266 -1.18 22.73 -7.58
CA GLY A 266 -0.57 21.52 -6.99
C GLY A 266 -1.26 20.21 -7.37
N ILE A 267 -2.25 20.24 -8.28
CA ILE A 267 -3.03 19.06 -8.70
C ILE A 267 -2.23 18.32 -9.77
N ILE A 268 -1.73 17.13 -9.40
CA ILE A 268 -0.91 16.27 -10.26
C ILE A 268 -1.63 14.93 -10.41
N TYR A 269 -1.83 14.50 -11.67
CA TYR A 269 -2.17 13.13 -12.02
C TYR A 269 -0.90 12.40 -12.46
N ILE A 270 -0.66 11.20 -11.92
CA ILE A 270 0.45 10.32 -12.30
C ILE A 270 -0.18 9.10 -12.99
N PRO A 271 0.01 8.91 -14.31
CA PRO A 271 -0.57 7.76 -15.01
C PRO A 271 -0.05 6.42 -14.47
N PRO A 272 -0.89 5.36 -14.44
CA PRO A 272 -0.46 4.00 -14.15
C PRO A 272 0.73 3.58 -15.02
N GLY A 273 1.67 2.81 -14.44
CA GLY A 273 2.90 2.37 -15.10
C GLY A 273 3.92 3.46 -15.48
N SER A 274 3.62 4.76 -15.32
CA SER A 274 4.49 5.85 -15.80
C SER A 274 5.72 6.15 -14.93
N LYS A 275 5.82 5.58 -13.73
CA LYS A 275 6.98 5.75 -12.85
C LYS A 275 8.15 4.92 -13.39
N PHE A 276 9.13 5.57 -14.02
CA PHE A 276 10.36 4.92 -14.43
C PHE A 276 11.09 4.31 -13.22
N ASP A 277 11.28 3.00 -13.27
CA ASP A 277 12.12 2.22 -12.35
C ASP A 277 12.70 1.03 -13.16
N PRO A 278 13.98 1.06 -13.55
CA PRO A 278 14.60 0.01 -14.35
C PRO A 278 14.96 -1.23 -13.51
N THR A 279 14.80 -1.17 -12.18
CA THR A 279 15.00 -2.32 -11.27
C THR A 279 13.74 -3.19 -11.15
N ARG A 280 12.64 -2.78 -11.77
CA ARG A 280 11.37 -3.52 -11.88
C ARG A 280 11.14 -3.99 -13.32
N PRO A 281 10.35 -5.06 -13.53
CA PRO A 281 9.75 -5.37 -14.83
C PRO A 281 9.04 -4.15 -15.42
N GLU A 282 8.87 -4.13 -16.75
CA GLU A 282 8.04 -3.10 -17.37
C GLU A 282 6.57 -3.34 -17.02
N ALA A 283 5.84 -2.26 -16.70
CA ALA A 283 4.42 -2.33 -16.38
C ALA A 283 3.63 -3.05 -17.49
N THR A 284 2.79 -3.99 -17.08
CA THR A 284 1.89 -4.76 -17.94
C THR A 284 0.86 -3.87 -18.62
N LEU A 285 0.16 -4.41 -19.63
CA LEU A 285 -0.94 -3.69 -20.29
C LEU A 285 -2.08 -3.40 -19.30
N ALA A 286 -2.43 -4.36 -18.45
CA ALA A 286 -3.45 -4.22 -17.39
C ALA A 286 -3.09 -3.11 -16.38
N GLU A 287 -1.82 -3.05 -15.94
CA GLU A 287 -1.34 -1.94 -15.11
C GLU A 287 -1.39 -0.60 -15.87
N LYS A 288 -0.89 -0.53 -17.11
CA LYS A 288 -0.87 0.71 -17.91
C LYS A 288 -2.27 1.30 -18.15
N ILE A 289 -3.31 0.48 -18.21
CA ILE A 289 -4.72 0.94 -18.30
C ILE A 289 -5.40 1.09 -16.94
N GLY A 290 -4.74 0.80 -15.82
CA GLY A 290 -5.33 0.86 -14.47
C GLY A 290 -6.54 -0.07 -14.31
N LEU A 291 -6.42 -1.32 -14.77
CA LEU A 291 -7.50 -2.31 -14.77
C LEU A 291 -7.91 -2.72 -13.34
N GLU A 292 -6.95 -2.79 -12.41
CA GLU A 292 -7.21 -3.10 -11.00
C GLU A 292 -8.06 -2.01 -10.33
N GLU A 293 -7.80 -0.73 -10.64
CA GLU A 293 -8.65 0.39 -10.21
C GLU A 293 -10.07 0.29 -10.79
N LEU A 294 -10.21 -0.09 -12.07
CA LEU A 294 -11.54 -0.31 -12.67
C LEU A 294 -12.32 -1.38 -11.91
N TYR A 295 -11.72 -2.54 -11.65
CA TYR A 295 -12.38 -3.64 -10.95
C TYR A 295 -12.81 -3.22 -9.52
N LYS A 296 -11.97 -2.46 -8.80
CA LYS A 296 -12.29 -1.86 -7.49
C LYS A 296 -13.46 -0.87 -7.53
N GLU A 297 -13.59 -0.06 -8.59
CA GLU A 297 -14.75 0.84 -8.79
C GLU A 297 -16.07 0.03 -8.95
N THR A 298 -16.02 -1.15 -9.59
CA THR A 298 -17.21 -2.02 -9.74
C THR A 298 -17.68 -2.60 -8.41
N THR A 299 -16.74 -2.94 -7.52
CA THR A 299 -17.04 -3.57 -6.23
C THR A 299 -17.87 -2.67 -5.32
N ALA A 300 -17.76 -1.35 -5.44
CA ALA A 300 -18.64 -0.39 -4.76
C ALA A 300 -20.13 -0.48 -5.18
N HIS A 301 -20.44 -1.23 -6.24
CA HIS A 301 -21.79 -1.50 -6.74
C HIS A 301 -22.22 -2.96 -6.54
N GLY A 302 -21.44 -3.76 -5.78
CA GLY A 302 -21.70 -5.19 -5.57
C GLY A 302 -21.30 -6.08 -6.75
N VAL A 303 -20.56 -5.54 -7.73
CA VAL A 303 -20.08 -6.30 -8.89
C VAL A 303 -18.65 -6.78 -8.63
N VAL A 304 -18.37 -8.05 -8.93
CA VAL A 304 -17.03 -8.63 -8.74
C VAL A 304 -16.52 -9.10 -10.10
N ILE A 305 -15.40 -8.53 -10.53
CA ILE A 305 -14.66 -8.93 -11.72
C ILE A 305 -13.25 -9.33 -11.28
N ARG A 306 -12.79 -10.47 -11.76
CA ARG A 306 -11.43 -11.00 -11.57
C ARG A 306 -11.00 -11.72 -12.84
N ARG A 307 -9.69 -11.83 -13.02
CA ARG A 307 -9.09 -12.73 -14.01
C ARG A 307 -9.62 -14.15 -13.76
N ALA A 308 -10.19 -14.75 -14.80
CA ALA A 308 -10.66 -16.13 -14.78
C ALA A 308 -9.45 -17.10 -14.82
N LEU A 309 -9.73 -18.39 -14.66
CA LEU A 309 -8.76 -19.41 -15.08
C LEU A 309 -8.60 -19.33 -16.61
N GLU A 310 -7.43 -19.74 -17.09
CA GLU A 310 -7.18 -19.83 -18.54
C GLU A 310 -8.12 -20.88 -19.16
N ARG A 311 -8.67 -20.56 -20.33
CA ARG A 311 -9.70 -21.32 -21.01
C ARG A 311 -9.11 -21.96 -22.25
N ASP A 312 -9.31 -23.26 -22.38
CA ASP A 312 -8.81 -24.05 -23.50
C ASP A 312 -9.72 -23.96 -24.73
N ILE A 313 -9.38 -24.81 -25.72
CA ILE A 313 -10.00 -24.87 -27.03
C ILE A 313 -11.47 -25.35 -26.94
N VAL A 314 -11.81 -26.29 -26.06
CA VAL A 314 -13.16 -26.87 -26.01
C VAL A 314 -14.16 -25.87 -25.42
N ASP A 315 -13.80 -25.20 -24.34
CA ASP A 315 -14.63 -24.15 -23.72
C ASP A 315 -14.98 -23.06 -24.77
N LEU A 316 -13.97 -22.63 -25.53
CA LEU A 316 -14.08 -21.68 -26.62
C LEU A 316 -14.97 -22.18 -27.78
N LEU A 317 -14.78 -23.42 -28.23
CA LEU A 317 -15.56 -24.01 -29.32
C LEU A 317 -17.04 -24.15 -28.94
N VAL A 318 -17.34 -24.57 -27.71
CA VAL A 318 -18.72 -24.69 -27.19
C VAL A 318 -19.41 -23.33 -27.15
N PHE A 319 -18.75 -22.30 -26.63
CA PHE A 319 -19.27 -20.93 -26.64
C PHE A 319 -19.55 -20.45 -28.07
N LEU A 320 -18.63 -20.70 -29.00
CA LEU A 320 -18.77 -20.30 -30.40
C LEU A 320 -19.79 -21.13 -31.18
N SER A 321 -20.18 -22.32 -30.74
CA SER A 321 -21.32 -23.05 -31.32
C SER A 321 -22.66 -22.37 -31.05
N GLY A 322 -22.77 -21.56 -29.99
CA GLY A 322 -24.01 -20.85 -29.65
C GLY A 322 -25.05 -21.78 -29.01
N SER A 323 -26.32 -21.59 -29.33
CA SER A 323 -27.46 -22.29 -28.69
C SER A 323 -27.64 -23.76 -29.12
N ASP A 324 -26.91 -24.20 -30.13
CA ASP A 324 -27.02 -25.57 -30.62
C ASP A 324 -26.24 -26.53 -29.69
N PRO A 325 -26.75 -27.73 -29.40
CA PRO A 325 -26.04 -28.72 -28.58
C PRO A 325 -24.67 -29.07 -29.18
N PHE A 326 -23.60 -28.94 -28.40
CA PHE A 326 -22.24 -29.18 -28.89
C PHE A 326 -22.04 -30.63 -29.31
N ASN A 327 -21.46 -30.83 -30.50
CA ASN A 327 -21.18 -32.13 -31.10
C ASN A 327 -20.15 -31.98 -32.23
N GLU A 328 -19.69 -33.11 -32.79
CA GLU A 328 -18.70 -33.16 -33.89
C GLU A 328 -19.03 -32.21 -35.04
N ALA A 329 -20.27 -32.22 -35.57
CA ALA A 329 -20.66 -31.39 -36.70
C ALA A 329 -20.73 -29.89 -36.34
N GLN A 330 -21.10 -29.54 -35.10
CA GLN A 330 -21.07 -28.14 -34.64
C GLN A 330 -19.65 -27.65 -34.37
N CYS A 331 -18.76 -28.53 -33.90
CA CYS A 331 -17.33 -28.24 -33.83
C CYS A 331 -16.73 -28.00 -35.23
N GLU A 332 -16.99 -28.88 -36.20
CA GLU A 332 -16.55 -28.71 -37.60
C GLU A 332 -17.11 -27.42 -38.23
N ASN A 333 -18.35 -27.05 -37.91
CA ASN A 333 -18.99 -25.79 -38.33
C ASN A 333 -18.26 -24.56 -37.75
N VAL A 334 -17.92 -24.57 -36.45
CA VAL A 334 -17.15 -23.50 -35.81
C VAL A 334 -15.74 -23.39 -36.41
N LEU A 335 -15.02 -24.51 -36.56
CA LEU A 335 -13.68 -24.52 -37.16
C LEU A 335 -13.68 -24.08 -38.64
N ASN A 336 -14.72 -24.39 -39.41
CA ASN A 336 -14.80 -23.94 -40.81
C ASN A 336 -15.18 -22.46 -40.96
N ASN A 337 -16.11 -21.95 -40.15
CA ASN A 337 -16.77 -20.65 -40.39
C ASN A 337 -16.37 -19.55 -39.39
N LYS A 338 -15.85 -19.89 -38.21
CA LYS A 338 -15.62 -18.95 -37.10
C LYS A 338 -14.15 -18.74 -36.72
N CYS A 339 -13.20 -19.48 -37.31
CA CYS A 339 -11.75 -19.32 -37.06
C CYS A 339 -11.23 -17.88 -37.12
N LYS A 340 -11.79 -17.01 -37.97
CA LYS A 340 -11.46 -15.56 -38.04
C LYS A 340 -11.67 -14.77 -36.74
N PHE A 341 -12.44 -15.31 -35.80
CA PHE A 341 -12.79 -14.70 -34.51
C PHE A 341 -11.87 -15.13 -33.35
N PHE A 342 -11.06 -16.18 -33.52
CA PHE A 342 -10.27 -16.75 -32.42
C PHE A 342 -8.89 -17.31 -32.81
N GLY A 343 -8.68 -17.74 -34.06
CA GLY A 343 -7.40 -18.29 -34.57
C GLY A 343 -6.25 -17.27 -34.69
N TYR A 344 -6.35 -16.15 -33.97
CA TYR A 344 -5.30 -15.15 -33.80
C TYR A 344 -4.94 -14.94 -32.31
N LEU A 345 -5.60 -15.64 -31.38
CA LEU A 345 -5.45 -15.47 -29.94
C LEU A 345 -4.23 -16.22 -29.37
N THR A 346 -3.94 -17.41 -29.89
CA THR A 346 -2.74 -18.21 -29.61
C THR A 346 -2.25 -18.88 -30.90
N ASP A 347 -0.99 -19.32 -30.93
CA ASP A 347 -0.45 -20.05 -32.07
C ASP A 347 -1.08 -21.44 -32.23
N ASP A 348 -1.45 -22.13 -31.13
CA ASP A 348 -2.15 -23.42 -31.17
C ASP A 348 -3.52 -23.32 -31.86
N LEU A 349 -4.29 -22.26 -31.53
CA LEU A 349 -5.58 -21.98 -32.18
C LEU A 349 -5.42 -21.58 -33.65
N LYS A 350 -4.27 -21.00 -34.00
CA LYS A 350 -3.94 -20.68 -35.40
C LYS A 350 -3.61 -21.94 -36.19
N GLU A 351 -2.76 -22.83 -35.67
CA GLU A 351 -2.43 -24.12 -36.31
C GLU A 351 -3.69 -24.98 -36.50
N LEU A 352 -4.53 -25.08 -35.46
CA LEU A 352 -5.83 -25.76 -35.53
C LEU A 352 -6.74 -25.16 -36.62
N CYS A 353 -6.70 -23.85 -36.84
CA CYS A 353 -7.49 -23.18 -37.88
C CYS A 353 -6.90 -23.27 -39.30
N GLU A 354 -5.61 -23.57 -39.44
CA GLU A 354 -4.96 -23.74 -40.74
C GLU A 354 -5.09 -25.20 -41.23
N ASN A 355 -5.04 -26.19 -40.32
CA ASN A 355 -5.06 -27.61 -40.68
C ASN A 355 -6.47 -28.21 -40.81
N LYS A 356 -7.12 -27.99 -41.96
CA LYS A 356 -8.49 -28.48 -42.23
C LYS A 356 -8.67 -30.00 -42.27
N THR A 357 -7.62 -30.80 -42.45
CA THR A 357 -7.76 -32.26 -42.63
C THR A 357 -7.99 -32.99 -41.30
N ILE A 358 -7.51 -32.44 -40.18
CA ILE A 358 -7.64 -33.04 -38.84
C ILE A 358 -8.93 -32.66 -38.11
N TYR A 359 -9.77 -31.80 -38.68
CA TYR A 359 -10.97 -31.25 -38.02
C TYR A 359 -11.88 -32.35 -37.46
N LYS A 360 -12.15 -33.39 -38.25
CA LYS A 360 -13.07 -34.48 -37.86
C LYS A 360 -12.58 -35.25 -36.65
N ASP A 361 -11.31 -35.66 -36.66
CA ASP A 361 -10.71 -36.44 -35.57
C ASP A 361 -10.59 -35.59 -34.30
N LYS A 362 -10.17 -34.32 -34.43
CA LYS A 362 -10.13 -33.38 -33.31
C LYS A 362 -11.50 -33.04 -32.74
N CYS A 363 -12.52 -32.87 -33.59
CA CYS A 363 -13.89 -32.62 -33.13
C CYS A 363 -14.53 -33.83 -32.42
N LYS A 364 -14.02 -35.05 -32.65
CA LYS A 364 -14.37 -36.23 -31.83
C LYS A 364 -13.73 -36.16 -30.44
N GLU A 365 -12.43 -35.88 -30.37
CA GLU A 365 -11.71 -35.68 -29.09
C GLU A 365 -12.37 -34.57 -28.25
N PHE A 366 -12.59 -33.39 -28.84
CA PHE A 366 -13.19 -32.22 -28.16
C PHE A 366 -14.63 -32.47 -27.69
N LYS A 367 -15.39 -33.34 -28.35
CA LYS A 367 -16.73 -33.75 -27.91
C LYS A 367 -16.67 -34.68 -26.70
N GLU A 368 -15.70 -35.60 -26.65
CA GLU A 368 -15.49 -36.49 -25.51
C GLU A 368 -15.06 -35.69 -24.27
N GLU A 369 -14.12 -34.75 -24.42
CA GLU A 369 -13.70 -33.80 -23.38
C GLU A 369 -14.85 -32.89 -22.89
N PHE A 370 -15.71 -32.41 -23.79
CA PHE A 370 -16.88 -31.60 -23.44
C PHE A 370 -17.86 -32.33 -22.52
N GLU A 371 -18.17 -33.60 -22.78
CA GLU A 371 -19.11 -34.37 -21.95
C GLU A 371 -18.53 -34.67 -20.55
N GLU A 372 -17.21 -34.84 -20.41
CA GLU A 372 -16.54 -34.88 -19.10
C GLU A 372 -16.72 -33.56 -18.34
N LYS A 373 -16.36 -32.42 -18.97
CA LYS A 373 -16.50 -31.07 -18.38
C LYS A 373 -17.92 -30.74 -17.96
N LYS A 374 -18.89 -31.04 -18.84
CA LYS A 374 -20.33 -30.89 -18.60
C LYS A 374 -20.80 -31.71 -17.40
N THR A 375 -20.27 -32.92 -17.24
CA THR A 375 -20.56 -33.77 -16.07
C THR A 375 -20.00 -33.15 -14.78
N VAL A 376 -18.73 -32.69 -14.80
CA VAL A 376 -18.10 -32.01 -13.65
C VAL A 376 -18.83 -30.72 -13.26
N LEU A 377 -19.18 -29.87 -14.24
CA LEU A 377 -19.92 -28.63 -14.00
C LEU A 377 -21.32 -28.88 -13.43
N THR A 378 -22.03 -29.91 -13.92
CA THR A 378 -23.34 -30.28 -13.38
C THR A 378 -23.25 -30.69 -11.91
N ALA A 379 -22.29 -31.56 -11.57
CA ALA A 379 -22.05 -31.98 -10.18
C ALA A 379 -21.62 -30.81 -9.28
N GLU A 380 -20.84 -29.83 -9.79
CA GLU A 380 -20.51 -28.63 -9.01
C GLU A 380 -21.74 -27.74 -8.76
N LEU A 381 -22.55 -27.48 -9.79
CA LEU A 381 -23.76 -26.68 -9.66
C LEU A 381 -24.75 -27.31 -8.66
N GLU A 382 -24.94 -28.63 -8.70
CA GLU A 382 -25.76 -29.37 -7.75
C GLU A 382 -25.22 -29.30 -6.32
N ASN A 383 -23.93 -29.52 -6.11
CA ASN A 383 -23.26 -29.40 -4.81
C ASN A 383 -23.40 -27.98 -4.22
N LYS A 384 -23.33 -26.96 -5.07
CA LYS A 384 -23.59 -25.54 -4.70
C LYS A 384 -25.07 -25.19 -4.58
N ARG A 385 -25.99 -26.13 -4.81
CA ARG A 385 -27.46 -26.00 -4.74
C ARG A 385 -28.08 -25.07 -5.81
N PHE A 386 -27.52 -25.08 -7.01
CA PHE A 386 -28.11 -24.45 -8.19
C PHE A 386 -28.96 -25.47 -8.96
N GLU A 387 -30.25 -25.52 -8.65
CA GLU A 387 -31.24 -26.33 -9.39
C GLU A 387 -31.57 -25.74 -10.77
N ASP A 388 -32.06 -26.56 -11.71
CA ASP A 388 -32.60 -26.12 -13.02
C ASP A 388 -34.02 -25.51 -12.93
N LYS A 389 -34.21 -24.60 -11.95
CA LYS A 389 -35.36 -23.72 -11.78
C LYS A 389 -34.85 -22.38 -11.28
N ILE A 390 -35.46 -21.26 -11.66
CA ILE A 390 -35.08 -19.98 -11.06
C ILE A 390 -35.44 -19.98 -9.58
N THR A 391 -34.47 -19.63 -8.73
CA THR A 391 -34.58 -19.61 -7.26
C THR A 391 -34.87 -18.19 -6.77
N LEU A 392 -35.66 -18.05 -5.70
CA LEU A 392 -35.97 -16.75 -5.09
C LEU A 392 -34.73 -16.10 -4.48
N TRP A 393 -34.64 -14.77 -4.54
CA TRP A 393 -33.50 -14.00 -3.99
C TRP A 393 -33.16 -14.34 -2.52
N SER A 394 -34.16 -14.61 -1.68
CA SER A 394 -34.00 -15.04 -0.28
C SER A 394 -33.40 -16.44 -0.13
N GLU A 395 -33.70 -17.33 -1.08
CA GLU A 395 -33.35 -18.77 -1.09
C GLU A 395 -32.01 -19.07 -1.80
N LEU A 396 -31.44 -18.10 -2.53
CA LEU A 396 -30.16 -18.27 -3.23
C LEU A 396 -28.99 -18.69 -2.29
N PRO A 397 -28.06 -19.54 -2.76
CA PRO A 397 -26.92 -20.02 -1.97
C PRO A 397 -26.09 -18.89 -1.35
N ARG A 398 -25.88 -18.97 -0.03
CA ARG A 398 -25.14 -17.96 0.76
C ARG A 398 -23.65 -18.26 0.89
N PHE A 399 -23.28 -19.54 0.82
CA PHE A 399 -21.92 -20.04 1.07
C PHE A 399 -21.07 -20.08 -0.21
N LEU A 400 -20.93 -18.92 -0.86
CA LEU A 400 -20.08 -18.74 -2.04
C LEU A 400 -18.83 -17.93 -1.67
N THR A 401 -17.65 -18.43 -2.02
CA THR A 401 -16.41 -17.63 -2.03
C THR A 401 -16.37 -16.71 -3.26
N GLU A 402 -15.44 -15.77 -3.30
CA GLU A 402 -15.26 -14.94 -4.52
C GLU A 402 -14.69 -15.76 -5.68
N ASN A 403 -13.91 -16.80 -5.37
CA ASN A 403 -13.33 -17.70 -6.36
C ASN A 403 -14.39 -18.66 -6.92
N ASP A 404 -15.33 -19.15 -6.09
CA ASP A 404 -16.52 -19.88 -6.57
C ASP A 404 -17.29 -19.02 -7.59
N CYS A 405 -17.52 -17.74 -7.28
CA CYS A 405 -18.19 -16.81 -8.18
C CYS A 405 -17.38 -16.53 -9.45
N THR A 406 -16.06 -16.41 -9.36
CA THR A 406 -15.19 -16.16 -10.53
C THR A 406 -15.20 -17.36 -11.47
N ARG A 407 -15.05 -18.59 -10.93
CA ARG A 407 -15.15 -19.84 -11.69
C ARG A 407 -16.53 -20.01 -12.31
N LEU A 408 -17.57 -20.11 -11.47
CA LEU A 408 -18.92 -20.45 -11.92
C LEU A 408 -19.51 -19.40 -12.86
N GLN A 409 -19.20 -18.10 -12.71
CA GLN A 409 -19.67 -17.09 -13.68
C GLN A 409 -18.98 -17.21 -15.04
N SER A 410 -17.72 -17.64 -15.06
CA SER A 410 -16.96 -17.89 -16.28
C SER A 410 -17.39 -19.20 -16.94
N ASP A 411 -17.63 -20.27 -16.18
CA ASP A 411 -18.24 -21.51 -16.73
C ASP A 411 -19.63 -21.18 -17.32
N CYS A 412 -20.41 -20.37 -16.61
CA CYS A 412 -21.68 -19.81 -17.09
C CYS A 412 -21.57 -18.66 -18.10
N PHE A 413 -20.37 -18.35 -18.60
CA PHE A 413 -20.17 -17.59 -19.82
C PHE A 413 -20.01 -18.55 -21.00
N TYR A 414 -19.11 -19.54 -20.90
CA TYR A 414 -18.81 -20.47 -21.99
C TYR A 414 -19.94 -21.50 -22.24
N PHE A 415 -20.51 -22.10 -21.19
CA PHE A 415 -21.43 -23.24 -21.30
C PHE A 415 -22.93 -22.88 -21.26
N LYS A 416 -23.29 -21.64 -20.91
CA LYS A 416 -24.69 -21.23 -20.67
C LYS A 416 -25.63 -21.41 -21.87
N SER A 417 -25.09 -21.43 -23.09
CA SER A 417 -25.88 -21.64 -24.31
C SER A 417 -26.35 -23.09 -24.48
N GLN A 418 -25.68 -24.04 -23.83
CA GLN A 418 -26.11 -25.44 -23.77
C GLN A 418 -27.35 -25.54 -22.88
N THR A 419 -28.40 -26.20 -23.38
CA THR A 419 -29.78 -26.03 -22.93
C THR A 419 -30.07 -26.40 -21.47
N SER A 420 -29.21 -27.21 -20.84
CA SER A 420 -29.28 -27.57 -19.43
C SER A 420 -28.96 -26.43 -18.45
N PHE A 421 -28.16 -25.43 -18.86
CA PHE A 421 -27.50 -24.53 -17.91
C PHE A 421 -28.12 -23.13 -17.76
N ASP A 422 -29.04 -22.67 -18.63
CA ASP A 422 -29.51 -21.28 -18.60
C ASP A 422 -30.09 -20.84 -17.24
N LYS A 423 -30.92 -21.67 -16.60
CA LYS A 423 -31.55 -21.32 -15.30
C LYS A 423 -30.55 -21.38 -14.15
N GLN A 424 -29.71 -22.42 -14.11
CA GLN A 424 -28.62 -22.55 -13.13
C GLN A 424 -27.67 -21.36 -13.22
N CYS A 425 -27.26 -20.97 -14.43
CA CYS A 425 -26.36 -19.84 -14.68
C CYS A 425 -26.99 -18.47 -14.38
N LYS A 426 -28.30 -18.32 -14.60
CA LYS A 426 -29.07 -17.16 -14.10
C LYS A 426 -29.02 -17.10 -12.56
N ASN A 427 -29.23 -18.22 -11.87
CA ASN A 427 -29.09 -18.30 -10.40
C ASN A 427 -27.66 -18.02 -9.92
N VAL A 428 -26.61 -18.50 -10.60
CA VAL A 428 -25.20 -18.21 -10.30
C VAL A 428 -24.93 -16.70 -10.37
N LYS A 429 -25.32 -16.04 -11.47
CA LYS A 429 -25.15 -14.58 -11.61
C LYS A 429 -25.92 -13.83 -10.51
N ALA A 430 -27.16 -14.22 -10.22
CA ALA A 430 -27.95 -13.63 -9.14
C ALA A 430 -27.34 -13.82 -7.74
N ALA A 431 -26.88 -15.04 -7.39
CA ALA A 431 -26.33 -15.34 -6.06
C ALA A 431 -24.99 -14.62 -5.81
N CYS A 432 -24.15 -14.52 -6.83
CA CYS A 432 -22.89 -13.79 -6.75
C CYS A 432 -23.08 -12.27 -6.72
N TYR A 433 -24.09 -11.73 -7.43
CA TYR A 433 -24.45 -10.31 -7.29
C TYR A 433 -25.02 -10.02 -5.89
N LYS A 434 -25.92 -10.89 -5.41
CA LYS A 434 -26.44 -10.83 -4.03
C LYS A 434 -25.30 -10.78 -3.03
N LYS A 435 -24.33 -11.69 -3.14
CA LYS A 435 -23.14 -11.69 -2.27
C LYS A 435 -22.41 -10.34 -2.29
N GLY A 436 -22.20 -9.74 -3.45
CA GLY A 436 -21.51 -8.45 -3.54
C GLY A 436 -22.29 -7.30 -2.88
N LEU A 437 -23.61 -7.29 -3.02
CA LEU A 437 -24.50 -6.31 -2.37
C LEU A 437 -24.59 -6.52 -0.86
N ASP A 438 -24.75 -7.78 -0.43
CA ASP A 438 -24.74 -8.19 0.98
C ASP A 438 -23.39 -7.84 1.63
N ALA A 439 -22.25 -8.06 0.96
CA ALA A 439 -20.92 -7.72 1.48
C ALA A 439 -20.75 -6.22 1.78
N LEU A 440 -21.29 -5.33 0.92
CA LEU A 440 -21.28 -3.89 1.17
C LEU A 440 -22.13 -3.50 2.39
N ALA A 441 -23.32 -4.10 2.54
CA ALA A 441 -24.17 -3.88 3.70
C ALA A 441 -23.55 -4.44 5.00
N ASN A 442 -23.03 -5.66 4.94
CA ASN A 442 -22.38 -6.35 6.06
C ASN A 442 -21.13 -5.60 6.52
N GLN A 443 -20.32 -5.04 5.61
CA GLN A 443 -19.18 -4.21 5.98
C GLN A 443 -19.62 -2.94 6.74
N ILE A 444 -20.66 -2.24 6.27
CA ILE A 444 -21.17 -1.03 6.93
C ILE A 444 -21.71 -1.33 8.34
N LEU A 445 -22.33 -2.50 8.54
CA LEU A 445 -22.77 -2.96 9.87
C LEU A 445 -21.57 -3.37 10.74
N GLN A 446 -20.63 -4.15 10.22
CA GLN A 446 -19.43 -4.58 10.94
C GLN A 446 -18.59 -3.37 11.38
N ASP A 447 -18.37 -2.38 10.52
CA ASP A 447 -17.63 -1.14 10.86
C ASP A 447 -18.28 -0.36 12.01
N LYS A 448 -19.59 -0.50 12.22
CA LYS A 448 -20.32 0.07 13.36
C LYS A 448 -20.32 -0.84 14.60
N MET A 449 -20.01 -2.13 14.44
CA MET A 449 -20.13 -3.21 15.44
C MET A 449 -18.81 -3.96 15.73
N ARG A 450 -17.66 -3.44 15.31
CA ARG A 450 -16.33 -4.03 15.59
C ARG A 450 -16.16 -4.28 17.10
N GLY A 451 -15.67 -5.46 17.48
CA GLY A 451 -15.54 -5.90 18.87
C GLY A 451 -16.74 -6.65 19.44
N LYS A 452 -17.84 -6.84 18.69
CA LYS A 452 -19.11 -7.40 19.21
C LYS A 452 -19.35 -8.86 18.85
N PHE A 453 -18.58 -9.43 17.92
CA PHE A 453 -18.83 -10.75 17.34
C PHE A 453 -18.10 -11.91 18.04
N HIS A 454 -17.28 -11.65 19.05
CA HIS A 454 -16.40 -12.66 19.68
C HIS A 454 -17.10 -13.72 20.56
N ASN A 455 -18.20 -13.38 21.22
CA ASN A 455 -18.79 -14.24 22.27
C ASN A 455 -19.64 -15.39 21.66
N ARG A 456 -19.69 -16.55 22.33
CA ARG A 456 -20.48 -17.73 21.95
C ARG A 456 -21.41 -18.24 23.07
N ASP A 457 -21.64 -17.45 24.12
CA ASP A 457 -22.64 -17.74 25.18
C ASP A 457 -24.06 -17.92 24.62
N GLY A 458 -24.91 -18.69 25.30
CA GLY A 458 -26.29 -18.97 24.86
C GLY A 458 -27.20 -17.73 24.71
N GLU A 459 -26.89 -16.62 25.37
CA GLU A 459 -27.58 -15.33 25.22
C GLU A 459 -27.01 -14.46 24.10
N TRP A 460 -25.83 -14.78 23.56
CA TRP A 460 -25.08 -13.86 22.68
C TRP A 460 -25.85 -13.44 21.43
N LEU A 461 -26.64 -14.32 20.81
CA LEU A 461 -27.44 -13.94 19.63
C LEU A 461 -28.44 -12.80 19.96
N LYS A 462 -29.02 -12.78 21.18
CA LYS A 462 -29.87 -11.66 21.64
C LYS A 462 -29.06 -10.37 21.82
N ILE A 463 -27.82 -10.48 22.32
CA ILE A 463 -26.90 -9.35 22.49
C ILE A 463 -26.51 -8.79 21.11
N LEU A 464 -26.14 -9.64 20.16
CA LEU A 464 -25.80 -9.26 18.79
C LEU A 464 -26.97 -8.56 18.10
N GLN A 465 -28.20 -9.09 18.23
CA GLN A 465 -29.40 -8.44 17.69
C GLN A 465 -29.66 -7.06 18.34
N LYS A 466 -29.42 -6.89 19.64
CA LYS A 466 -29.54 -5.59 20.32
C LYS A 466 -28.50 -4.58 19.81
N GLU A 467 -27.25 -5.00 19.58
CA GLU A 467 -26.22 -4.13 19.00
C GLU A 467 -26.49 -3.83 17.52
N LEU A 468 -27.02 -4.79 16.76
CA LEU A 468 -27.46 -4.61 15.36
C LEU A 468 -28.58 -3.58 15.25
N VAL A 469 -29.64 -3.67 16.06
CA VAL A 469 -30.74 -2.69 16.05
C VAL A 469 -30.21 -1.28 16.39
N LYS A 470 -29.32 -1.14 17.38
CA LYS A 470 -28.67 0.15 17.69
C LYS A 470 -27.84 0.71 16.52
N ALA A 471 -27.13 -0.15 15.79
CA ALA A 471 -26.40 0.27 14.59
C ALA A 471 -27.37 0.72 13.48
N CYS A 472 -28.44 -0.06 13.27
CA CYS A 472 -29.47 0.17 12.26
C CYS A 472 -30.19 1.51 12.36
N VAL A 473 -30.42 2.06 13.56
CA VAL A 473 -31.05 3.38 13.77
C VAL A 473 -30.40 4.49 12.93
N ALA A 474 -29.09 4.43 12.69
CA ALA A 474 -28.34 5.42 11.91
C ALA A 474 -27.85 4.92 10.53
N LEU A 475 -28.26 3.72 10.11
CA LEU A 475 -27.74 3.02 8.92
C LEU A 475 -28.82 2.49 7.98
N LYS A 476 -30.03 2.17 8.44
CA LYS A 476 -31.05 1.45 7.65
C LYS A 476 -31.45 2.14 6.34
N GLU A 477 -31.35 3.46 6.25
CA GLU A 477 -31.72 4.22 5.05
C GLU A 477 -30.58 4.36 4.01
N LYS A 478 -29.36 3.86 4.32
CA LYS A 478 -28.19 4.03 3.44
C LYS A 478 -28.19 3.11 2.22
N SER A 479 -28.84 1.96 2.30
CA SER A 479 -29.06 1.06 1.16
C SER A 479 -30.24 0.12 1.41
N ASP A 480 -30.85 -0.39 0.35
CA ASP A 480 -32.03 -1.27 0.44
C ASP A 480 -31.71 -2.60 1.13
N HIS A 481 -30.47 -3.10 0.99
CA HIS A 481 -30.01 -4.30 1.67
C HIS A 481 -29.80 -4.05 3.18
N LEU A 482 -29.28 -2.88 3.57
CA LEU A 482 -29.24 -2.47 4.98
C LEU A 482 -30.66 -2.38 5.56
N PHE A 483 -31.62 -1.82 4.83
CA PHE A 483 -33.02 -1.77 5.27
C PHE A 483 -33.58 -3.16 5.59
N VAL A 484 -33.43 -4.13 4.68
CA VAL A 484 -33.91 -5.52 4.89
C VAL A 484 -33.24 -6.18 6.09
N LEU A 485 -31.90 -6.13 6.19
CA LEU A 485 -31.15 -6.70 7.32
C LEU A 485 -31.55 -6.08 8.66
N CYS A 486 -31.87 -4.78 8.67
CA CYS A 486 -32.32 -4.05 9.86
C CYS A 486 -33.77 -4.33 10.24
N VAL A 487 -34.67 -4.54 9.26
CA VAL A 487 -36.09 -4.90 9.47
C VAL A 487 -36.26 -6.34 9.93
N GLN A 488 -35.29 -7.22 9.66
CA GLN A 488 -35.28 -8.62 10.09
C GLN A 488 -34.09 -8.94 11.02
N PRO A 489 -34.02 -8.42 12.28
CA PRO A 489 -32.80 -8.46 13.09
C PRO A 489 -32.20 -9.84 13.32
N THR A 490 -33.02 -10.88 13.48
CA THR A 490 -32.55 -12.27 13.62
C THR A 490 -31.81 -12.74 12.37
N GLU A 491 -32.39 -12.51 11.20
CA GLU A 491 -31.85 -12.94 9.91
C GLU A 491 -30.63 -12.10 9.53
N GLY A 492 -30.70 -10.77 9.75
CA GLY A 492 -29.58 -9.86 9.54
C GLY A 492 -28.36 -10.20 10.41
N ALA A 493 -28.57 -10.51 11.69
CA ALA A 493 -27.50 -10.94 12.59
C ALA A 493 -26.83 -12.24 12.11
N LEU A 494 -27.62 -13.22 11.64
CA LEU A 494 -27.11 -14.47 11.10
C LEU A 494 -26.37 -14.28 9.76
N ILE A 495 -26.83 -13.39 8.88
CA ILE A 495 -26.18 -13.08 7.61
C ILE A 495 -24.82 -12.40 7.84
N VAL A 496 -24.76 -11.35 8.66
CA VAL A 496 -23.50 -10.64 8.99
C VAL A 496 -22.51 -11.58 9.68
N LEU A 497 -22.97 -12.44 10.60
CA LEU A 497 -22.12 -13.45 11.24
C LEU A 497 -21.58 -14.48 10.24
N THR A 498 -22.42 -14.97 9.33
CA THR A 498 -22.03 -15.98 8.33
C THR A 498 -20.96 -15.42 7.39
N ASP A 499 -21.14 -14.19 6.91
CA ASP A 499 -20.17 -13.48 6.11
C ASP A 499 -18.85 -13.24 6.88
N LEU A 500 -18.91 -12.74 8.11
CA LEU A 500 -17.75 -12.54 8.97
C LEU A 500 -16.96 -13.85 9.18
N HIS A 501 -17.64 -14.96 9.45
CA HIS A 501 -17.02 -16.26 9.63
C HIS A 501 -16.38 -16.77 8.31
N MET A 502 -17.05 -16.61 7.17
CA MET A 502 -16.45 -16.94 5.87
C MET A 502 -15.20 -16.09 5.56
N ARG A 503 -15.26 -14.77 5.78
CA ARG A 503 -14.12 -13.86 5.59
C ARG A 503 -12.95 -14.19 6.53
N THR A 504 -13.25 -14.55 7.79
CA THR A 504 -12.27 -15.06 8.76
C THR A 504 -11.62 -16.37 8.27
N ASN A 505 -12.42 -17.35 7.83
CA ASN A 505 -11.92 -18.65 7.36
C ASN A 505 -11.15 -18.56 6.03
N LEU A 506 -11.38 -17.52 5.23
CA LEU A 506 -10.59 -17.19 4.04
C LEU A 506 -9.26 -16.53 4.45
N LEU A 507 -9.30 -15.47 5.27
CA LEU A 507 -8.10 -14.81 5.77
C LEU A 507 -7.18 -15.79 6.55
N GLN A 508 -7.75 -16.72 7.33
CA GLN A 508 -6.96 -17.73 8.05
C GLN A 508 -6.21 -18.67 7.09
N ARG A 509 -6.75 -18.94 5.89
CA ARG A 509 -6.05 -19.69 4.83
C ARG A 509 -4.97 -18.83 4.18
N ASP A 510 -5.30 -17.61 3.75
CA ASP A 510 -4.33 -16.65 3.20
C ASP A 510 -3.11 -16.47 4.15
N LEU A 511 -3.38 -16.35 5.46
CA LEU A 511 -2.35 -16.21 6.49
C LEU A 511 -1.59 -17.51 6.78
N ASN A 512 -2.21 -18.68 6.67
CA ASN A 512 -1.52 -19.96 6.83
C ASN A 512 -0.54 -20.22 5.67
N GLU A 513 -0.88 -19.79 4.46
CA GLU A 513 -0.03 -19.90 3.28
C GLU A 513 1.10 -18.86 3.30
N LYS A 514 0.79 -17.58 3.61
CA LYS A 514 1.69 -16.46 3.26
C LYS A 514 2.32 -15.69 4.41
N ARG A 515 1.83 -15.76 5.66
CA ARG A 515 2.24 -14.80 6.71
C ARG A 515 3.71 -14.87 7.12
N ASP A 516 4.35 -16.03 6.94
CA ASP A 516 5.71 -16.31 7.40
C ASP A 516 6.77 -15.81 6.38
N PHE A 517 6.38 -15.78 5.09
CA PHE A 517 7.16 -15.28 3.94
C PHE A 517 6.33 -14.36 3.01
N PRO A 518 5.73 -13.26 3.52
CA PRO A 518 4.78 -12.46 2.74
C PRO A 518 5.50 -11.56 1.71
N THR A 519 4.88 -11.30 0.56
CA THR A 519 5.36 -10.25 -0.34
C THR A 519 4.90 -8.86 0.13
N LYS A 520 5.43 -7.79 -0.49
CA LYS A 520 4.93 -6.43 -0.28
C LYS A 520 3.47 -6.23 -0.73
N GLN A 521 2.94 -7.11 -1.57
CA GLN A 521 1.52 -7.10 -1.92
C GLN A 521 0.68 -7.75 -0.83
N ASP A 522 1.06 -8.95 -0.38
CA ASP A 522 0.38 -9.63 0.73
C ASP A 522 0.41 -8.79 2.01
N CYS A 523 1.52 -8.10 2.29
CA CYS A 523 1.59 -7.14 3.39
C CYS A 523 0.59 -5.99 3.29
N ARG A 524 0.27 -5.48 2.09
CA ARG A 524 -0.73 -4.40 1.93
C ARG A 524 -2.16 -4.94 2.01
N GLU A 525 -2.42 -6.10 1.42
CA GLU A 525 -3.76 -6.69 1.36
C GLU A 525 -4.14 -7.40 2.67
N LEU A 526 -3.29 -8.31 3.15
CA LEU A 526 -3.58 -9.13 4.31
C LEU A 526 -3.49 -8.35 5.62
N LEU A 527 -2.63 -7.32 5.73
CA LEU A 527 -2.68 -6.43 6.91
C LEU A 527 -3.96 -5.60 6.95
N LYS A 528 -4.52 -5.20 5.80
CA LYS A 528 -5.82 -4.54 5.75
C LYS A 528 -6.93 -5.52 6.17
N LYS A 529 -7.01 -6.72 5.58
CA LYS A 529 -7.94 -7.77 6.01
C LYS A 529 -7.82 -8.06 7.52
N CYS A 530 -6.60 -8.09 8.06
CA CYS A 530 -6.36 -8.20 9.50
C CYS A 530 -6.89 -7.01 10.30
N GLN A 531 -6.64 -5.76 9.87
CA GLN A 531 -7.20 -4.57 10.53
C GLN A 531 -8.73 -4.56 10.53
N ASP A 532 -9.34 -5.13 9.49
CA ASP A 532 -10.80 -5.24 9.31
C ASP A 532 -11.42 -6.46 10.01
N LEU A 533 -10.64 -7.39 10.58
CA LEU A 533 -11.16 -8.64 11.18
C LEU A 533 -10.55 -9.02 12.56
N GLU A 534 -9.34 -8.55 12.93
CA GLU A 534 -8.66 -8.89 14.21
C GLU A 534 -9.47 -8.48 15.45
N GLN A 535 -10.38 -7.51 15.30
CA GLN A 535 -11.30 -7.07 16.35
C GLN A 535 -12.60 -7.90 16.45
N ASP A 536 -12.81 -8.88 15.55
CA ASP A 536 -14.05 -9.66 15.48
C ASP A 536 -13.80 -11.18 15.47
N SER A 537 -12.57 -11.63 15.22
CA SER A 537 -12.14 -13.03 15.43
C SER A 537 -10.83 -13.13 16.22
N GLU A 538 -10.82 -13.94 17.28
CA GLU A 538 -9.61 -14.25 18.04
C GLU A 538 -8.67 -15.24 17.33
N GLU A 539 -9.20 -16.06 16.42
CA GLU A 539 -8.48 -17.15 15.76
C GLU A 539 -7.34 -16.61 14.88
N ILE A 540 -7.61 -15.53 14.13
CA ILE A 540 -6.65 -14.83 13.26
C ILE A 540 -5.70 -13.88 14.02
N LYS A 541 -5.95 -13.59 15.31
CA LYS A 541 -5.23 -12.58 16.11
C LYS A 541 -3.73 -12.84 16.18
N TRP A 542 -3.32 -14.08 16.41
CA TRP A 542 -1.91 -14.48 16.38
C TRP A 542 -1.33 -14.50 14.96
N PRO A 543 -1.96 -15.16 13.96
CA PRO A 543 -1.58 -15.06 12.55
C PRO A 543 -1.36 -13.63 12.03
N CYS A 544 -2.23 -12.69 12.39
CA CYS A 544 -2.14 -11.27 12.02
C CYS A 544 -0.97 -10.55 12.71
N ARG A 545 -0.66 -10.88 13.96
CA ARG A 545 0.53 -10.38 14.67
C ARG A 545 1.83 -10.90 14.04
N THR A 546 1.86 -12.17 13.67
CA THR A 546 2.97 -12.79 12.93
C THR A 546 3.19 -12.08 11.60
N LEU A 547 2.14 -11.94 10.77
CA LEU A 547 2.19 -11.17 9.52
C LEU A 547 2.75 -9.76 9.75
N ARG A 548 2.24 -9.02 10.73
CA ARG A 548 2.68 -7.65 11.07
C ARG A 548 4.16 -7.60 11.41
N HIS A 549 4.68 -8.58 12.14
CA HIS A 549 6.10 -8.69 12.43
C HIS A 549 6.95 -8.96 11.17
N HIS A 550 6.52 -9.88 10.30
CA HIS A 550 7.24 -10.17 9.04
C HIS A 550 7.19 -8.99 8.05
N CYS A 551 6.07 -8.29 7.95
CA CYS A 551 5.95 -7.08 7.12
C CYS A 551 6.81 -5.92 7.64
N ASN A 552 6.85 -5.70 8.97
CA ASN A 552 7.77 -4.73 9.57
C ASN A 552 9.24 -5.10 9.30
N ARG A 553 9.59 -6.39 9.34
CA ARG A 553 10.94 -6.87 8.97
C ARG A 553 11.28 -6.58 7.50
N LEU A 554 10.32 -6.73 6.59
CA LEU A 554 10.50 -6.44 5.15
C LEU A 554 10.65 -4.93 4.88
N ASP A 555 9.89 -4.08 5.57
CA ASP A 555 10.02 -2.62 5.45
C ASP A 555 11.37 -2.13 6.00
N ILE A 556 11.79 -2.60 7.17
CA ILE A 556 13.12 -2.32 7.75
C ILE A 556 14.22 -2.84 6.81
N ALA A 557 14.04 -3.99 6.16
CA ALA A 557 14.98 -4.52 5.18
C ALA A 557 15.05 -3.64 3.91
N GLU A 558 13.95 -3.08 3.41
CA GLU A 558 13.97 -2.13 2.29
C GLU A 558 14.65 -0.80 2.66
N GLN A 559 14.36 -0.22 3.82
CA GLN A 559 15.07 0.96 4.34
C GLN A 559 16.57 0.71 4.49
N LEU A 560 16.95 -0.51 4.87
CA LEU A 560 18.32 -0.94 5.04
C LEU A 560 19.03 -1.20 3.70
N GLU A 561 18.35 -1.81 2.73
CA GLU A 561 18.85 -2.03 1.36
C GLU A 561 19.24 -0.70 0.72
N GLU A 562 18.32 0.28 0.76
CA GLU A 562 18.56 1.62 0.22
C GLU A 562 19.84 2.23 0.82
N ARG A 563 19.97 2.17 2.15
CA ARG A 563 21.12 2.70 2.90
C ARG A 563 22.44 2.00 2.57
N LEU A 564 22.42 0.68 2.35
CA LEU A 564 23.61 -0.10 2.02
C LEU A 564 24.04 0.13 0.56
N LEU A 565 23.08 0.30 -0.36
CA LEU A 565 23.32 0.65 -1.76
C LEU A 565 23.82 2.10 -1.92
N GLU A 566 23.22 3.08 -1.22
CA GLU A 566 23.74 4.45 -1.12
C GLU A 566 25.17 4.48 -0.55
N GLY A 567 25.43 3.65 0.47
CA GLY A 567 26.75 3.42 1.04
C GLY A 567 27.73 2.65 0.16
N LYS A 568 27.32 2.21 -1.04
CA LYS A 568 28.10 1.42 -2.01
C LYS A 568 28.76 0.18 -1.39
N VAL A 569 28.03 -0.49 -0.50
CA VAL A 569 28.51 -1.69 0.18
C VAL A 569 28.71 -2.83 -0.82
N LYS A 570 29.86 -3.49 -0.73
CA LYS A 570 30.29 -4.47 -1.73
C LYS A 570 29.56 -5.80 -1.60
N ASP A 571 29.24 -6.40 -2.74
CA ASP A 571 28.77 -7.79 -2.89
C ASP A 571 27.53 -8.12 -2.01
N LEU A 572 26.53 -7.23 -1.96
CA LEU A 572 25.27 -7.49 -1.22
C LEU A 572 24.44 -8.63 -1.86
N ASP A 573 24.71 -8.95 -3.13
CA ASP A 573 24.29 -10.16 -3.84
C ASP A 573 24.84 -11.47 -3.21
N LYS A 574 25.61 -11.39 -2.12
CA LYS A 574 26.15 -12.56 -1.40
C LYS A 574 25.86 -12.51 0.11
N LEU A 575 25.35 -13.64 0.62
CA LEU A 575 24.94 -13.78 2.02
C LEU A 575 26.08 -13.50 3.01
N ASP A 576 27.28 -14.05 2.79
CA ASP A 576 28.43 -13.87 3.69
C ASP A 576 28.93 -12.42 3.73
N SER A 577 28.98 -11.77 2.55
CA SER A 577 29.30 -10.35 2.43
C SER A 577 28.27 -9.48 3.13
N CYS A 578 26.97 -9.78 2.97
CA CYS A 578 25.93 -9.09 3.72
C CYS A 578 26.09 -9.30 5.23
N LEU A 579 26.23 -10.54 5.70
CA LEU A 579 26.37 -10.88 7.13
C LEU A 579 27.53 -10.11 7.78
N LYS A 580 28.69 -10.08 7.12
CA LYS A 580 29.87 -9.33 7.57
C LYS A 580 29.62 -7.82 7.61
N ASN A 581 29.19 -7.25 6.48
CA ASN A 581 29.00 -5.79 6.35
C ASN A 581 27.90 -5.27 7.30
N LEU A 582 26.77 -5.99 7.40
CA LEU A 582 25.67 -5.63 8.27
C LEU A 582 26.01 -5.85 9.75
N GLY A 583 26.69 -6.94 10.10
CA GLY A 583 27.17 -7.18 11.47
C GLY A 583 28.08 -6.05 11.98
N GLU A 584 29.01 -5.59 11.14
CA GLU A 584 29.83 -4.41 11.43
C GLU A 584 29.00 -3.14 11.66
N GLN A 585 27.98 -2.87 10.83
CA GLN A 585 27.10 -1.70 11.00
C GLN A 585 26.24 -1.82 12.26
N CYS A 586 25.71 -3.00 12.55
CA CYS A 586 24.95 -3.29 13.76
C CYS A 586 25.76 -3.04 15.04
N HIS A 587 27.04 -3.43 15.08
CA HIS A 587 27.93 -3.06 16.18
C HIS A 587 28.18 -1.54 16.27
N LYS A 588 28.27 -0.83 15.13
CA LYS A 588 28.42 0.64 15.08
C LYS A 588 27.14 1.37 15.52
N TRP A 589 25.95 0.82 15.26
CA TRP A 589 24.65 1.39 15.64
C TRP A 589 24.30 1.11 17.11
N SER A 590 24.52 -0.11 17.59
CA SER A 590 24.35 -0.49 19.00
C SER A 590 25.17 0.42 19.93
N ARG A 591 26.46 0.65 19.63
CA ARG A 591 27.32 1.60 20.37
C ARG A 591 26.87 3.08 20.31
N ARG A 592 25.92 3.42 19.44
CA ARG A 592 25.36 4.77 19.26
C ARG A 592 23.90 4.87 19.73
N GLY A 593 23.36 3.84 20.39
CA GLY A 593 21.96 3.80 20.83
C GLY A 593 20.93 3.81 19.70
N ARG A 594 21.32 3.56 18.44
CA ARG A 594 20.43 3.66 17.28
C ARG A 594 19.53 2.42 17.18
N THR A 595 18.30 2.54 17.66
CA THR A 595 17.30 1.46 17.73
C THR A 595 16.59 1.15 16.41
N GLN A 596 16.60 2.05 15.42
CA GLN A 596 15.86 1.90 14.13
C GLN A 596 16.06 0.53 13.45
N PHE A 597 17.29 0.03 13.43
CA PHE A 597 17.64 -1.25 12.79
C PHE A 597 17.85 -2.39 13.80
N ALA A 598 17.45 -2.23 15.07
CA ALA A 598 17.69 -3.24 16.11
C ALA A 598 17.08 -4.60 15.74
N PHE A 599 15.87 -4.63 15.19
CA PHE A 599 15.22 -5.87 14.72
C PHE A 599 15.99 -6.54 13.57
N ALA A 600 16.51 -5.76 12.61
CA ALA A 600 17.37 -6.27 11.54
C ALA A 600 18.68 -6.84 12.07
N CYS A 601 19.27 -6.20 13.08
CA CYS A 601 20.49 -6.65 13.74
C CYS A 601 20.31 -7.91 14.61
N VAL A 602 19.16 -8.06 15.27
CA VAL A 602 18.79 -9.29 15.99
C VAL A 602 18.51 -10.43 15.01
N ALA A 603 17.80 -10.16 13.92
CA ALA A 603 17.48 -11.13 12.87
C ALA A 603 18.49 -11.09 11.71
N LEU A 604 19.80 -10.99 12.00
CA LEU A 604 20.86 -10.70 11.02
C LEU A 604 20.82 -11.61 9.78
N ASN A 605 20.76 -12.92 9.98
CA ASN A 605 20.74 -13.92 8.90
C ASN A 605 19.49 -13.79 8.01
N THR A 606 18.29 -13.76 8.60
CA THR A 606 17.05 -13.62 7.83
C THR A 606 16.96 -12.27 7.12
N THR A 607 17.49 -11.20 7.71
CA THR A 607 17.57 -9.89 7.07
C THR A 607 18.50 -9.94 5.87
N CYS A 608 19.67 -10.56 6.00
CA CYS A 608 20.60 -10.68 4.88
C CYS A 608 20.11 -11.57 3.74
N LYS A 609 19.33 -12.63 4.03
CA LYS A 609 18.64 -13.39 2.96
C LYS A 609 17.70 -12.50 2.15
N ILE A 610 16.79 -11.78 2.82
CA ILE A 610 15.86 -10.82 2.20
C ILE A 610 16.61 -9.76 1.38
N LEU A 611 17.72 -9.22 1.92
CA LEU A 611 18.54 -8.24 1.21
C LEU A 611 19.20 -8.83 -0.04
N THR A 612 19.86 -9.98 0.07
CA THR A 612 20.54 -10.64 -1.06
C THR A 612 19.56 -11.06 -2.16
N GLU A 613 18.42 -11.66 -1.81
CA GLU A 613 17.36 -12.06 -2.75
C GLU A 613 16.76 -10.83 -3.48
N SER A 614 16.49 -9.75 -2.73
CA SER A 614 15.99 -8.48 -3.29
C SER A 614 17.01 -7.80 -4.20
N VAL A 615 18.28 -7.75 -3.79
CA VAL A 615 19.37 -7.13 -4.57
C VAL A 615 19.61 -7.92 -5.85
N ASP A 616 19.80 -9.25 -5.81
CA ASP A 616 20.06 -10.04 -7.03
C ASP A 616 18.89 -9.96 -8.04
N SER A 617 17.64 -10.04 -7.56
CA SER A 617 16.45 -9.85 -8.39
C SER A 617 16.47 -8.49 -9.13
N LYS A 618 16.88 -7.42 -8.43
CA LYS A 618 17.05 -6.06 -9.01
C LYS A 618 18.27 -5.98 -9.93
N CYS A 619 19.40 -6.60 -9.60
CA CYS A 619 20.59 -6.71 -10.45
C CYS A 619 20.22 -7.33 -11.81
N THR A 620 19.56 -8.48 -11.75
CA THR A 620 19.15 -9.28 -12.90
C THR A 620 18.09 -8.56 -13.74
N THR A 621 17.10 -7.93 -13.10
CA THR A 621 16.05 -7.14 -13.78
C THR A 621 16.65 -5.91 -14.49
N LEU A 622 17.52 -5.15 -13.83
CA LEU A 622 18.23 -4.02 -14.43
C LEU A 622 19.07 -4.47 -15.63
N GLY A 623 19.86 -5.53 -15.45
CA GLY A 623 20.69 -6.11 -16.52
C GLY A 623 19.87 -6.57 -17.73
N ALA A 624 18.71 -7.19 -17.51
CA ALA A 624 17.77 -7.62 -18.56
C ALA A 624 17.13 -6.42 -19.29
N ARG A 625 16.60 -5.45 -18.54
CA ARG A 625 15.97 -4.25 -19.11
C ARG A 625 16.95 -3.38 -19.91
N MET A 626 18.22 -3.35 -19.53
CA MET A 626 19.27 -2.71 -20.31
C MET A 626 19.52 -3.39 -21.67
N LYS A 627 19.33 -4.71 -21.79
CA LYS A 627 19.40 -5.41 -23.09
C LYS A 627 18.19 -5.04 -23.95
N ILE A 628 16.99 -5.22 -23.41
CA ILE A 628 15.70 -5.02 -24.12
C ILE A 628 15.56 -3.58 -24.63
N SER A 629 16.06 -2.59 -23.88
CA SER A 629 15.90 -1.17 -24.23
C SER A 629 17.02 -0.62 -25.13
N SER A 630 18.00 -1.43 -25.55
CA SER A 630 19.21 -1.01 -26.30
C SER A 630 19.92 0.20 -25.68
N VAL A 631 20.12 0.17 -24.37
CA VAL A 631 20.61 1.33 -23.58
C VAL A 631 22.01 1.77 -24.00
N LEU A 632 22.87 0.82 -24.35
CA LEU A 632 24.27 1.10 -24.73
C LEU A 632 24.39 1.77 -26.10
N ASP A 633 23.46 1.49 -27.01
CA ASP A 633 23.46 2.04 -28.37
C ASP A 633 22.91 3.47 -28.34
N LYS A 634 21.81 3.69 -27.61
CA LYS A 634 21.25 5.02 -27.32
C LYS A 634 22.18 5.91 -26.49
N ALA A 635 23.03 5.32 -25.64
CA ALA A 635 24.07 6.07 -24.93
C ALA A 635 25.20 6.56 -25.87
N LYS A 636 25.40 5.93 -27.04
CA LYS A 636 26.39 6.33 -28.06
C LYS A 636 25.82 7.33 -29.08
N GLU A 637 24.50 7.42 -29.20
CA GLU A 637 23.79 8.38 -30.04
C GLU A 637 23.74 9.78 -29.41
N LYS A 638 24.31 10.80 -30.09
CA LYS A 638 24.40 12.18 -29.59
C LYS A 638 23.07 12.81 -29.14
N ASN A 639 21.95 12.42 -29.74
CA ASN A 639 20.62 13.00 -29.47
C ASN A 639 19.90 12.36 -28.27
N THR A 640 20.25 11.13 -27.91
CA THR A 640 19.57 10.31 -26.88
C THR A 640 20.49 9.98 -25.71
N MET A 641 21.81 10.23 -25.83
CA MET A 641 22.82 10.07 -24.78
C MET A 641 22.45 10.80 -23.47
N GLU A 642 22.10 12.09 -23.51
CA GLU A 642 21.79 12.85 -22.28
C GLU A 642 20.61 12.24 -21.51
N GLU A 643 19.49 11.95 -22.16
CA GLU A 643 18.33 11.31 -21.51
C GLU A 643 18.62 9.89 -21.03
N THR A 644 19.40 9.12 -21.82
CA THR A 644 19.75 7.74 -21.49
C THR A 644 20.69 7.66 -20.30
N CYS A 645 21.75 8.49 -20.28
CA CYS A 645 22.68 8.58 -19.16
C CYS A 645 21.96 9.11 -17.90
N ASP A 646 21.16 10.19 -18.01
CA ASP A 646 20.42 10.74 -16.86
C ASP A 646 19.46 9.72 -16.20
N SER A 647 18.88 8.83 -17.00
CA SER A 647 17.87 7.86 -16.53
C SER A 647 18.49 6.56 -16.01
N TRP A 648 19.48 5.99 -16.68
CA TRP A 648 19.99 4.64 -16.38
C TRP A 648 21.27 4.62 -15.55
N GLU A 649 22.17 5.59 -15.73
CA GLU A 649 23.46 5.60 -15.02
C GLU A 649 23.34 5.69 -13.49
N PRO A 650 22.42 6.48 -12.90
CA PRO A 650 22.29 6.54 -11.44
C PRO A 650 21.96 5.17 -10.81
N TYR A 651 21.21 4.33 -11.52
CA TYR A 651 20.92 2.96 -11.10
C TYR A 651 22.17 2.08 -11.24
N CYS A 652 22.90 2.17 -12.34
CA CYS A 652 24.19 1.49 -12.48
C CYS A 652 25.19 1.89 -11.38
N LYS A 653 25.42 3.19 -11.13
CA LYS A 653 26.28 3.70 -10.05
C LYS A 653 25.87 3.21 -8.64
N LYS A 654 24.57 2.99 -8.42
CA LYS A 654 24.02 2.48 -7.14
C LYS A 654 24.21 0.97 -6.99
N PHE A 655 23.94 0.18 -8.02
CA PHE A 655 23.96 -1.28 -7.95
C PHE A 655 25.31 -1.93 -8.30
N MET A 656 26.19 -1.27 -9.08
CA MET A 656 27.46 -1.85 -9.53
C MET A 656 28.39 -2.35 -8.41
N SER A 657 28.43 -1.68 -7.26
CA SER A 657 29.27 -2.15 -6.14
C SER A 657 28.73 -3.45 -5.51
N SER A 658 27.44 -3.73 -5.68
CA SER A 658 26.69 -4.76 -4.97
C SER A 658 26.20 -5.91 -5.88
N CYS A 659 26.47 -5.83 -7.19
CA CYS A 659 26.04 -6.78 -8.23
C CYS A 659 27.23 -7.20 -9.10
N GLN A 660 27.71 -8.44 -8.98
CA GLN A 660 28.80 -8.94 -9.83
C GLN A 660 28.35 -9.12 -11.29
N ASN A 661 27.11 -9.52 -11.51
CA ASN A 661 26.49 -9.70 -12.83
C ASN A 661 26.40 -8.40 -13.68
N LEU A 662 26.58 -7.23 -13.06
CA LEU A 662 26.61 -5.93 -13.74
C LEU A 662 28.03 -5.40 -14.02
N THR A 663 29.07 -6.04 -13.48
CA THR A 663 30.46 -5.51 -13.43
C THR A 663 31.56 -6.45 -13.90
N ALA A 664 31.29 -7.77 -13.98
CA ALA A 664 32.17 -8.74 -14.62
C ALA A 664 32.49 -8.37 -16.10
N SER A 665 33.46 -9.03 -16.72
CA SER A 665 33.88 -8.75 -18.10
C SER A 665 32.69 -8.85 -19.09
N GLY A 666 32.31 -7.73 -19.71
CA GLY A 666 31.09 -7.61 -20.55
C GLY A 666 29.85 -7.05 -19.82
N GLY A 667 29.97 -6.67 -18.54
CA GLY A 667 28.88 -6.13 -17.72
C GLY A 667 28.38 -4.77 -18.22
N LYS A 668 27.08 -4.71 -18.60
CA LYS A 668 26.49 -3.56 -19.31
C LYS A 668 26.52 -2.24 -18.52
N CYS A 669 26.48 -2.27 -17.19
CA CYS A 669 26.62 -1.05 -16.39
C CYS A 669 28.05 -0.49 -16.42
N LYS A 670 29.07 -1.35 -16.49
CA LYS A 670 30.46 -0.91 -16.65
C LYS A 670 30.67 -0.22 -18.01
N GLU A 671 30.14 -0.80 -19.09
CA GLU A 671 30.20 -0.17 -20.42
C GLU A 671 29.40 1.15 -20.47
N LEU A 672 28.19 1.19 -19.88
CA LEU A 672 27.39 2.43 -19.84
C LEU A 672 28.13 3.55 -19.10
N ASN A 673 28.79 3.26 -17.98
CA ASN A 673 29.53 4.27 -17.23
C ASN A 673 30.71 4.86 -18.00
N GLU A 674 31.42 4.06 -18.81
CA GLU A 674 32.51 4.58 -19.67
C GLU A 674 31.95 5.40 -20.86
N VAL A 675 30.85 4.97 -21.48
CA VAL A 675 30.18 5.73 -22.57
C VAL A 675 29.65 7.07 -22.05
N CYS A 676 28.95 7.06 -20.91
CA CYS A 676 28.39 8.27 -20.29
C CYS A 676 29.46 9.16 -19.63
N LYS A 677 30.72 8.74 -19.53
CA LYS A 677 31.75 9.37 -18.68
C LYS A 677 31.94 10.86 -18.93
N SER A 678 32.15 11.26 -20.18
CA SER A 678 32.34 12.68 -20.57
C SER A 678 31.10 13.53 -20.29
N PHE A 679 29.91 12.94 -20.44
CA PHE A 679 28.64 13.57 -20.10
C PHE A 679 28.47 13.72 -18.57
N ILE A 680 28.83 12.70 -17.79
CA ILE A 680 28.83 12.73 -16.31
C ILE A 680 29.79 13.81 -15.80
N GLU A 681 31.02 13.86 -16.33
CA GLU A 681 32.03 14.85 -15.94
C GLU A 681 31.54 16.27 -16.24
N ARG A 682 30.94 16.51 -17.43
CA ARG A 682 30.26 17.78 -17.76
C ARG A 682 29.10 18.08 -16.81
N ARG A 683 28.25 17.10 -16.49
CA ARG A 683 27.09 17.25 -15.60
C ARG A 683 27.50 17.53 -14.14
N GLU A 684 28.58 16.94 -13.65
CA GLU A 684 29.14 17.22 -12.33
C GLU A 684 29.77 18.63 -12.25
N LEU A 685 30.32 19.14 -13.36
CA LEU A 685 30.70 20.56 -13.47
C LEU A 685 29.46 21.47 -13.51
N GLU A 686 28.45 21.17 -14.33
CA GLU A 686 27.19 21.92 -14.41
C GLU A 686 26.48 21.97 -13.03
N LEU A 687 26.48 20.89 -12.26
CA LEU A 687 25.94 20.87 -10.89
C LEU A 687 26.76 21.71 -9.88
N LYS A 688 28.08 21.82 -10.05
CA LYS A 688 28.93 22.73 -9.24
C LYS A 688 28.62 24.19 -9.57
N VAL A 689 28.36 24.50 -10.85
CA VAL A 689 27.89 25.83 -11.27
C VAL A 689 26.52 26.15 -10.67
N VAL A 690 25.59 25.19 -10.65
CA VAL A 690 24.26 25.37 -10.00
C VAL A 690 24.37 25.65 -8.49
N ASP A 691 25.33 25.05 -7.78
CA ASP A 691 25.56 25.33 -6.35
C ASP A 691 26.23 26.70 -6.12
N GLN A 692 27.04 27.19 -7.07
CA GLN A 692 27.67 28.53 -7.00
C GLN A 692 26.73 29.68 -7.41
N LEU A 693 25.87 29.48 -8.43
CA LEU A 693 24.93 30.49 -8.92
C LEU A 693 23.62 30.59 -8.10
N LYS A 694 23.58 29.98 -6.91
CA LYS A 694 22.43 30.06 -5.99
C LYS A 694 21.98 31.51 -5.75
N GLY A 695 20.66 31.71 -5.77
CA GLY A 695 20.00 33.01 -5.70
C GLY A 695 19.92 33.78 -7.02
N HIS A 696 20.45 33.22 -8.12
CA HIS A 696 20.54 33.87 -9.44
C HIS A 696 20.01 33.00 -10.59
N LEU A 697 19.45 31.80 -10.31
CA LEU A 697 18.93 30.86 -11.33
C LEU A 697 17.41 30.98 -11.56
N ASP A 698 16.82 32.11 -11.18
CA ASP A 698 15.39 32.43 -11.39
C ASP A 698 15.09 32.88 -12.83
N THR A 699 16.07 33.49 -13.50
CA THR A 699 15.97 34.19 -14.79
C THR A 699 17.25 33.94 -15.58
N LYS A 700 17.17 33.97 -16.91
CA LYS A 700 18.37 33.73 -17.74
C LYS A 700 19.34 34.91 -17.63
N GLU A 701 18.79 36.09 -17.43
CA GLU A 701 19.43 37.38 -17.42
C GLU A 701 20.31 37.53 -16.16
N LYS A 702 19.77 37.17 -14.97
CA LYS A 702 20.58 37.12 -13.73
C LYS A 702 21.58 35.97 -13.75
N CYS A 703 21.19 34.78 -14.23
CA CYS A 703 22.11 33.66 -14.39
C CYS A 703 23.32 34.08 -15.24
N LYS A 704 23.08 34.72 -16.39
CA LYS A 704 24.12 35.15 -17.33
C LYS A 704 25.02 36.22 -16.73
N GLY A 705 24.44 37.26 -16.14
CA GLY A 705 25.19 38.35 -15.50
C GLY A 705 26.05 37.91 -14.30
N GLU A 706 25.70 36.82 -13.63
CA GLU A 706 26.52 36.23 -12.57
C GLU A 706 27.53 35.22 -13.13
N LEU A 707 27.12 34.36 -14.07
CA LEU A 707 27.98 33.40 -14.78
C LEU A 707 29.13 34.10 -15.51
N ASP A 708 28.91 35.27 -16.10
CA ASP A 708 29.97 36.03 -16.78
C ASP A 708 31.09 36.46 -15.80
N LYS A 709 30.76 36.83 -14.56
CA LYS A 709 31.75 37.11 -13.51
C LYS A 709 32.53 35.84 -13.14
N TYR A 710 31.80 34.74 -12.92
CA TYR A 710 32.38 33.45 -12.54
C TYR A 710 33.28 32.87 -13.64
N CYS A 711 32.89 32.96 -14.92
CA CYS A 711 33.72 32.58 -16.05
C CYS A 711 35.05 33.34 -16.09
N THR A 712 35.05 34.65 -15.79
CA THR A 712 36.27 35.45 -15.68
C THR A 712 37.15 35.05 -14.49
N GLN A 713 36.57 34.55 -13.40
CA GLN A 713 37.33 34.00 -12.26
C GLN A 713 37.88 32.60 -12.57
N TRP A 714 37.10 31.71 -13.18
CA TRP A 714 37.49 30.33 -13.48
C TRP A 714 38.58 30.23 -14.55
N ALA A 715 38.67 31.19 -15.48
CA ALA A 715 39.79 31.30 -16.41
C ALA A 715 41.16 31.43 -15.73
N ASN A 716 41.20 31.80 -14.45
CA ASN A 716 42.41 31.88 -13.62
C ASN A 716 42.49 30.77 -12.56
N ALA A 717 41.64 29.74 -12.61
CA ALA A 717 41.52 28.71 -11.57
C ALA A 717 41.57 27.28 -12.13
N SER A 718 42.43 26.45 -11.55
CA SER A 718 42.64 25.04 -11.91
C SER A 718 41.51 24.10 -11.40
N ASN A 719 40.26 24.48 -11.65
CA ASN A 719 39.05 23.77 -11.21
C ASN A 719 38.23 23.09 -12.34
N GLY A 720 38.62 23.32 -13.61
CA GLY A 720 37.97 22.75 -14.80
C GLY A 720 36.65 23.42 -15.24
N LEU A 721 36.10 24.35 -14.47
CA LEU A 721 34.80 25.00 -14.77
C LEU A 721 34.85 25.95 -15.97
N GLU A 722 36.04 26.45 -16.35
CA GLU A 722 36.22 27.26 -17.57
C GLU A 722 35.71 26.55 -18.84
N THR A 723 35.77 25.21 -18.88
CA THR A 723 35.29 24.39 -20.00
C THR A 723 33.78 24.51 -20.27
N LEU A 724 33.00 25.06 -19.33
CA LEU A 724 31.58 25.37 -19.51
C LEU A 724 31.33 26.77 -20.09
N CYS A 725 32.34 27.64 -20.14
CA CYS A 725 32.24 29.04 -20.57
C CYS A 725 32.58 29.24 -22.07
N LYS A 726 33.15 28.22 -22.72
CA LYS A 726 33.72 28.21 -24.07
C LYS A 726 33.43 26.87 -24.75
N GLU A 727 33.07 26.86 -26.04
CA GLU A 727 32.82 25.63 -26.82
C GLU A 727 33.30 25.84 -28.26
N ASN A 728 34.12 24.93 -28.78
CA ASN A 728 34.75 25.09 -30.10
C ASN A 728 33.70 25.24 -31.21
N GLY A 729 33.78 26.33 -31.97
CA GLY A 729 32.84 26.66 -33.05
C GLY A 729 31.65 27.54 -32.64
N LYS A 730 31.51 27.92 -31.37
CA LYS A 730 30.54 28.92 -30.89
C LYS A 730 31.24 30.14 -30.28
N LYS A 731 30.53 31.26 -30.16
CA LYS A 731 30.96 32.44 -29.39
C LYS A 731 30.66 32.21 -27.90
N ASP A 732 31.60 32.49 -27.00
CA ASP A 732 31.45 32.41 -25.53
C ASP A 732 30.08 32.87 -25.02
N ASN A 733 29.64 34.05 -25.47
CA ASN A 733 28.38 34.69 -25.07
C ASN A 733 27.14 33.81 -25.38
N GLN A 734 27.18 33.06 -26.50
CA GLN A 734 26.14 32.10 -26.86
C GLN A 734 26.25 30.81 -26.03
N VAL A 735 27.46 30.31 -25.77
CA VAL A 735 27.70 29.11 -24.93
C VAL A 735 27.15 29.32 -23.52
N ARG A 736 27.46 30.47 -22.91
CA ARG A 736 26.99 30.87 -21.59
C ARG A 736 25.46 31.07 -21.54
N GLU A 737 24.85 31.56 -22.61
CA GLU A 737 23.39 31.71 -22.70
C GLU A 737 22.65 30.38 -22.89
N GLU A 738 23.18 29.47 -23.72
CA GLU A 738 22.69 28.10 -23.84
C GLU A 738 22.81 27.34 -22.51
N LEU A 739 23.95 27.48 -21.81
CA LEU A 739 24.16 26.93 -20.48
C LEU A 739 23.16 27.51 -19.47
N CYS A 740 23.04 28.84 -19.35
CA CYS A 740 22.10 29.46 -18.41
C CYS A 740 20.64 29.08 -18.71
N LYS A 741 20.25 28.95 -19.99
CA LYS A 741 18.95 28.38 -20.35
C LYS A 741 18.79 26.97 -19.76
N LYS A 742 19.78 26.08 -19.95
CA LYS A 742 19.77 24.71 -19.40
C LYS A 742 19.66 24.69 -17.88
N LEU A 743 20.50 25.46 -17.17
CA LEU A 743 20.53 25.48 -15.70
C LEU A 743 19.24 26.04 -15.09
N VAL A 744 18.71 27.14 -15.62
CA VAL A 744 17.43 27.74 -15.17
C VAL A 744 16.26 26.79 -15.43
N GLU A 745 16.22 26.08 -16.57
CA GLU A 745 15.20 25.06 -16.83
C GLU A 745 15.35 23.83 -15.92
N GLN A 746 16.58 23.42 -15.59
CA GLN A 746 16.88 22.32 -14.66
C GLN A 746 16.43 22.64 -13.23
N VAL A 747 16.77 23.82 -12.69
CA VAL A 747 16.33 24.27 -11.37
C VAL A 747 14.80 24.36 -11.32
N LYS A 748 14.15 24.98 -12.31
CA LYS A 748 12.68 25.09 -12.36
C LYS A 748 11.95 23.75 -12.45
N LYS A 749 12.55 22.72 -13.06
CA LYS A 749 12.03 21.34 -12.97
C LYS A 749 12.12 20.82 -11.52
N GLN A 750 13.28 20.95 -10.88
CA GLN A 750 13.53 20.46 -9.51
C GLN A 750 12.67 21.17 -8.44
N CYS A 751 12.47 22.48 -8.54
CA CYS A 751 11.76 23.30 -7.56
C CYS A 751 10.38 22.74 -7.18
N SER A 752 9.60 22.29 -8.17
CA SER A 752 8.25 21.75 -7.93
C SER A 752 8.22 20.46 -7.09
N GLY A 753 9.31 19.69 -7.07
CA GLY A 753 9.49 18.58 -6.13
C GLY A 753 10.17 19.00 -4.82
N LEU A 754 11.06 20.00 -4.87
CA LEU A 754 11.83 20.49 -3.73
C LEU A 754 10.94 21.20 -2.69
N GLN A 755 10.03 22.08 -3.13
CA GLN A 755 9.11 22.83 -2.27
C GLN A 755 8.25 21.88 -1.40
N LYS A 756 7.65 20.85 -2.02
CA LYS A 756 6.88 19.82 -1.30
C LYS A 756 7.76 19.05 -0.31
N LYS A 757 8.93 18.54 -0.74
CA LYS A 757 9.86 17.80 0.13
C LYS A 757 10.33 18.61 1.33
N LEU A 758 10.62 19.91 1.16
CA LEU A 758 11.00 20.81 2.25
C LEU A 758 9.85 21.05 3.23
N THR A 759 8.60 21.10 2.75
CA THR A 759 7.40 21.29 3.58
C THR A 759 6.99 20.01 4.33
N GLU A 760 7.30 18.83 3.81
CA GLU A 760 7.15 17.56 4.52
C GLU A 760 8.28 17.36 5.54
N ALA A 761 9.53 17.61 5.13
CA ALA A 761 10.69 17.48 5.99
C ALA A 761 10.74 18.52 7.12
N SER A 762 10.19 19.73 6.95
CA SER A 762 10.10 20.71 8.03
C SER A 762 9.20 20.20 9.17
N LYS A 763 8.08 19.57 8.86
CA LYS A 763 7.17 18.96 9.86
C LYS A 763 7.81 17.78 10.59
N GLU A 764 8.55 16.93 9.88
CA GLU A 764 9.27 15.82 10.53
C GLU A 764 10.44 16.33 11.38
N LEU A 765 11.17 17.36 10.92
CA LEU A 765 12.19 18.05 11.69
C LEU A 765 11.61 18.66 12.98
N GLU A 766 10.42 19.28 12.93
CA GLU A 766 9.76 19.79 14.13
C GLU A 766 9.41 18.68 15.13
N LYS A 767 8.89 17.54 14.65
CA LYS A 767 8.62 16.36 15.49
C LYS A 767 9.91 15.85 16.15
N LYS A 768 10.94 15.54 15.37
CA LYS A 768 12.23 15.05 15.90
C LYS A 768 12.91 16.06 16.84
N ALA A 769 12.79 17.36 16.58
CA ALA A 769 13.31 18.40 17.46
C ALA A 769 12.57 18.46 18.81
N SER A 770 11.24 18.24 18.83
CA SER A 770 10.49 18.13 20.09
C SER A 770 10.87 16.88 20.89
N GLU A 771 11.02 15.72 20.24
CA GLU A 771 11.50 14.47 20.86
C GLU A 771 12.91 14.64 21.47
N TYR A 772 13.78 15.41 20.80
CA TYR A 772 15.10 15.75 21.32
C TYR A 772 15.06 16.63 22.55
N GLU A 773 14.34 17.77 22.54
CA GLU A 773 14.29 18.66 23.71
C GLU A 773 13.63 17.98 24.93
N ASP A 774 12.66 17.09 24.71
CA ASP A 774 12.08 16.23 25.77
C ASP A 774 13.10 15.28 26.41
N ILE A 775 13.92 14.60 25.60
CA ILE A 775 14.95 13.66 26.10
C ILE A 775 16.13 14.42 26.72
N LYS A 776 16.51 15.56 26.14
CA LYS A 776 17.51 16.48 26.68
C LYS A 776 17.10 17.01 28.06
N LYS A 777 15.84 17.45 28.24
CA LYS A 777 15.32 17.87 29.55
C LYS A 777 15.39 16.73 30.57
N LYS A 778 14.96 15.53 30.20
CA LYS A 778 15.08 14.32 31.04
C LYS A 778 16.54 14.02 31.41
N ALA A 779 17.47 14.19 30.48
CA ALA A 779 18.90 14.03 30.72
C ALA A 779 19.47 15.11 31.67
N GLU A 780 19.05 16.37 31.52
CA GLU A 780 19.43 17.46 32.43
C GLU A 780 18.90 17.24 33.84
N ASP A 781 17.65 16.80 33.99
CA ASP A 781 17.05 16.53 35.30
C ASP A 781 17.65 15.27 35.96
N ALA A 782 17.98 14.23 35.17
CA ALA A 782 18.73 13.07 35.65
C ALA A 782 20.16 13.41 36.07
N MET A 783 20.90 14.24 35.30
CA MET A 783 22.22 14.75 35.69
C MET A 783 22.16 15.52 37.02
N LYS A 784 21.15 16.38 37.21
CA LYS A 784 20.92 17.11 38.48
C LYS A 784 20.67 16.14 39.64
N LYS A 785 19.79 15.14 39.46
CA LYS A 785 19.47 14.13 40.49
C LYS A 785 20.70 13.30 40.88
N ALA A 786 21.54 12.97 39.91
CA ALA A 786 22.73 12.14 40.08
C ALA A 786 24.01 12.92 40.50
N SER A 787 23.92 14.23 40.78
CA SER A 787 25.09 15.10 41.05
C SER A 787 26.19 15.06 39.97
N LEU A 788 25.82 14.78 38.72
CA LEU A 788 26.73 14.71 37.57
C LEU A 788 26.78 16.04 36.81
N VAL A 789 27.97 16.39 36.33
CA VAL A 789 28.23 17.59 35.52
C VAL A 789 28.95 17.19 34.24
N LEU A 790 28.37 17.53 33.08
CA LEU A 790 29.01 17.36 31.79
C LEU A 790 30.09 18.46 31.60
N SER A 791 31.33 18.05 31.30
CA SER A 791 32.52 18.92 31.32
C SER A 791 33.49 18.62 30.16
N LYS A 792 34.46 19.51 29.92
CA LYS A 792 35.58 19.29 28.98
C LYS A 792 36.84 18.87 29.77
N ALA A 793 37.59 17.90 29.25
CA ALA A 793 38.86 17.50 29.87
C ALA A 793 39.94 18.61 29.78
N LYS A 794 40.77 18.73 30.81
CA LYS A 794 41.93 19.65 30.87
C LYS A 794 43.17 19.01 30.23
N VAL A 795 44.13 19.82 29.80
CA VAL A 795 45.37 19.38 29.15
C VAL A 795 46.52 19.37 30.15
N GLU A 796 47.29 18.28 30.19
CA GLU A 796 48.62 18.22 30.81
C GLU A 796 49.67 18.50 29.73
N ASN A 797 50.20 19.72 29.69
CA ASN A 797 51.28 20.09 28.78
C ASN A 797 52.63 20.00 29.51
N ASN A 798 53.62 19.39 28.86
CA ASN A 798 55.01 19.41 29.27
C ASN A 798 55.91 19.60 28.03
N LYS A 799 56.93 20.45 28.17
CA LYS A 799 58.01 20.80 27.22
C LYS A 799 57.73 21.86 26.11
N SER A 800 58.22 23.07 26.43
CA SER A 800 59.13 23.94 25.64
C SER A 800 58.73 24.55 24.29
N GLU A 801 59.07 25.83 24.13
CA GLU A 801 58.82 26.70 22.98
C GLU A 801 59.91 26.63 21.89
N ASN A 802 59.56 27.05 20.67
CA ASN A 802 60.28 28.07 19.88
C ASN A 802 59.49 28.44 18.62
N GLU A 803 59.48 29.72 18.24
CA GLU A 803 58.76 30.26 17.05
C GLU A 803 59.70 30.63 15.90
N VAL A 804 59.27 30.39 14.65
CA VAL A 804 59.50 31.29 13.48
C VAL A 804 58.26 31.19 12.55
N VAL A 805 57.94 32.28 11.84
CA VAL A 805 56.65 32.60 11.16
C VAL A 805 56.97 33.39 9.85
N PRO A 806 56.11 33.62 8.82
CA PRO A 806 54.79 33.04 8.40
C PRO A 806 54.75 32.48 6.95
N SER A 807 53.58 31.92 6.52
CA SER A 807 52.80 32.36 5.31
C SER A 807 52.16 31.23 4.45
N ALA A 808 50.95 30.80 4.81
CA ALA A 808 49.93 30.26 3.88
C ALA A 808 48.56 30.17 4.58
N PRO A 809 47.41 30.36 3.89
CA PRO A 809 46.08 30.18 4.49
C PRO A 809 45.77 28.69 4.67
N ALA A 810 46.07 28.15 5.85
CA ALA A 810 45.90 26.73 6.14
C ALA A 810 44.43 26.31 6.25
N VAL A 811 44.09 25.20 5.58
CA VAL A 811 42.83 24.45 5.78
C VAL A 811 42.73 24.03 7.26
N PRO A 812 41.54 24.12 7.91
CA PRO A 812 41.36 23.73 9.31
C PRO A 812 41.57 22.21 9.50
N SER A 813 42.81 21.81 9.78
CA SER A 813 43.18 20.40 9.98
C SER A 813 42.56 19.82 11.25
N GLY A 814 42.07 18.58 11.18
CA GLY A 814 41.29 17.95 12.25
C GLY A 814 42.09 17.50 13.47
N LYS A 815 42.50 18.44 14.35
CA LYS A 815 43.10 18.17 15.66
C LYS A 815 42.71 19.19 16.76
N ASP A 816 41.45 19.19 17.22
CA ASP A 816 41.15 19.62 18.61
C ASP A 816 39.77 19.18 19.18
N THR A 817 39.27 17.98 18.85
CA THR A 817 38.05 17.43 19.46
C THR A 817 38.30 16.90 20.88
N LYS A 818 38.42 17.84 21.83
CA LYS A 818 38.57 17.59 23.28
C LYS A 818 37.41 16.73 23.81
N PRO A 819 37.69 15.58 24.48
CA PRO A 819 36.64 14.68 24.93
C PRO A 819 35.84 15.29 26.09
N PHE A 820 34.52 15.14 26.03
CA PHE A 820 33.61 15.47 27.12
C PHE A 820 33.58 14.35 28.16
N ARG A 821 33.41 14.68 29.43
CA ARG A 821 33.24 13.73 30.54
C ARG A 821 32.10 14.18 31.46
N LEU A 822 31.25 13.24 31.85
CA LEU A 822 30.40 13.40 33.03
C LEU A 822 31.30 13.22 34.27
N ILE A 823 31.33 14.23 35.14
CA ILE A 823 32.12 14.28 36.36
C ILE A 823 31.17 14.38 37.56
N ARG A 824 31.41 13.57 38.59
CA ARG A 824 30.73 13.65 39.88
C ARG A 824 31.23 14.84 40.68
N ARG A 825 30.36 15.41 41.53
CA ARG A 825 30.78 16.33 42.59
C ARG A 825 31.37 15.60 43.81
N ASP A 826 30.86 14.41 44.11
CA ASP A 826 31.12 13.71 45.38
C ASP A 826 31.83 12.35 45.21
N ALA A 827 32.63 11.96 46.20
CA ALA A 827 33.74 11.01 46.03
C ALA A 827 33.49 9.57 46.56
N THR A 828 32.29 9.01 46.39
CA THR A 828 31.95 7.66 46.90
C THR A 828 32.00 6.55 45.83
N ALA A 829 32.75 5.48 46.07
CA ALA A 829 33.26 4.55 45.04
C ALA A 829 32.28 3.49 44.46
N LYS A 830 30.97 3.75 44.39
CA LYS A 830 29.98 2.88 43.70
C LYS A 830 29.13 3.70 42.75
N VAL A 831 28.85 3.18 41.55
CA VAL A 831 27.87 3.75 40.60
C VAL A 831 26.47 3.38 41.05
N THR A 832 25.57 4.36 41.04
CA THR A 832 24.15 4.23 41.39
C THR A 832 23.26 4.06 40.16
N GLU A 833 22.02 3.59 40.37
CA GLU A 833 21.02 3.43 39.31
C GLU A 833 20.68 4.78 38.65
N ASP A 834 20.52 5.84 39.45
CA ASP A 834 20.27 7.21 38.96
C ASP A 834 21.41 7.74 38.07
N GLU A 835 22.66 7.39 38.38
CA GLU A 835 23.79 7.74 37.53
C GLU A 835 23.79 6.97 36.21
N ALA A 836 23.54 5.66 36.24
CA ALA A 836 23.42 4.86 35.02
C ALA A 836 22.32 5.41 34.10
N LYS A 837 21.16 5.73 34.68
CA LYS A 837 20.02 6.36 34.01
C LYS A 837 20.37 7.74 33.43
N ALA A 838 21.15 8.54 34.16
CA ALA A 838 21.66 9.83 33.66
C ALA A 838 22.68 9.66 32.51
N PHE A 839 23.58 8.68 32.57
CA PHE A 839 24.50 8.35 31.48
C PHE A 839 23.74 7.95 30.20
N ASP A 840 22.75 7.08 30.29
CA ASP A 840 21.98 6.62 29.13
C ASP A 840 21.10 7.74 28.53
N LEU A 841 20.44 8.57 29.36
CA LEU A 841 19.68 9.71 28.87
C LEU A 841 20.58 10.76 28.19
N VAL A 842 21.78 11.03 28.73
CA VAL A 842 22.77 11.91 28.08
C VAL A 842 23.26 11.31 26.76
N ALA A 843 23.51 10.00 26.70
CA ALA A 843 23.92 9.32 25.46
C ALA A 843 22.83 9.37 24.38
N GLN A 844 21.56 9.14 24.75
CA GLN A 844 20.42 9.26 23.85
C GLN A 844 20.24 10.70 23.33
N ALA A 845 20.32 11.70 24.22
CA ALA A 845 20.26 13.11 23.83
C ALA A 845 21.38 13.47 22.84
N PHE A 846 22.63 13.03 23.07
CA PHE A 846 23.72 13.23 22.11
C PHE A 846 23.50 12.52 20.78
N GLY A 847 22.96 11.30 20.78
CA GLY A 847 22.62 10.56 19.57
C GLY A 847 21.61 11.30 18.69
N LEU A 848 20.52 11.79 19.29
CA LEU A 848 19.48 12.56 18.61
C LEU A 848 19.99 13.93 18.13
N TYR A 849 20.79 14.64 18.94
CA TYR A 849 21.38 15.92 18.54
C TYR A 849 22.28 15.77 17.29
N VAL A 850 23.06 14.69 17.19
CA VAL A 850 23.89 14.42 16.01
C VAL A 850 23.03 14.08 14.79
N GLU A 851 21.99 13.24 14.93
CA GLU A 851 21.07 12.95 13.82
C GLU A 851 20.34 14.20 13.33
N LEU A 852 19.81 15.02 14.24
CA LEU A 852 19.17 16.29 13.90
C LEU A 852 20.13 17.24 13.18
N ARG A 853 21.42 17.26 13.56
CA ARG A 853 22.44 18.05 12.88
C ARG A 853 22.80 17.50 11.50
N GLU A 854 22.83 16.18 11.32
CA GLU A 854 22.98 15.51 10.02
C GLU A 854 21.81 15.90 9.09
N ILE A 855 20.56 15.80 9.57
CA ILE A 855 19.34 16.20 8.84
C ILE A 855 19.36 17.70 8.49
N CYS A 856 19.63 18.56 9.47
CA CYS A 856 19.67 20.00 9.29
C CYS A 856 20.69 20.46 8.24
N HIS A 857 21.85 19.79 8.14
CA HIS A 857 22.85 20.15 7.15
C HIS A 857 22.36 19.95 5.71
N ASP A 858 21.68 18.84 5.43
CA ASP A 858 21.09 18.55 4.12
C ASP A 858 19.91 19.50 3.81
N LEU A 859 19.01 19.73 4.78
CA LEU A 859 17.87 20.63 4.61
C LEU A 859 18.30 22.09 4.37
N LEU A 860 19.29 22.59 5.11
CA LEU A 860 19.88 23.92 4.88
C LEU A 860 20.53 24.01 3.49
N LYS A 861 21.26 22.97 3.04
CA LYS A 861 21.86 22.96 1.69
C LYS A 861 20.81 23.02 0.58
N ARG A 862 19.66 22.35 0.77
CA ARG A 862 18.49 22.41 -0.13
C ARG A 862 17.82 23.79 -0.11
N CYS A 863 17.73 24.43 1.05
CA CYS A 863 17.19 25.78 1.21
C CYS A 863 18.03 26.90 0.57
N GLY A 864 19.23 26.59 0.07
CA GLY A 864 20.01 27.51 -0.78
C GLY A 864 19.32 27.93 -2.09
N PHE A 865 18.27 27.21 -2.53
CA PHE A 865 17.47 27.54 -3.72
C PHE A 865 16.12 28.22 -3.40
N LYS A 866 15.98 28.83 -2.21
CA LYS A 866 14.69 29.34 -1.73
C LYS A 866 14.09 30.48 -2.56
N LYS A 867 14.93 31.24 -3.28
CA LYS A 867 14.53 32.31 -4.22
C LYS A 867 14.05 31.77 -5.57
N GLU A 868 14.63 30.68 -6.04
CA GLU A 868 14.27 30.08 -7.34
C GLU A 868 13.05 29.15 -7.27
N CYS A 869 12.71 28.69 -6.07
CA CYS A 869 11.73 27.63 -5.83
C CYS A 869 10.53 28.03 -4.94
N ASP A 870 10.34 29.33 -4.68
CA ASP A 870 9.23 29.89 -3.88
C ASP A 870 8.97 29.12 -2.57
N CYS A 871 10.04 28.79 -1.83
CA CYS A 871 9.95 27.94 -0.63
C CYS A 871 10.47 28.62 0.65
N GLU A 872 10.52 29.96 0.65
CA GLU A 872 11.10 30.77 1.70
C GLU A 872 10.50 30.52 3.10
N ASP A 873 9.18 30.33 3.24
CA ASP A 873 8.55 30.06 4.55
C ASP A 873 8.95 28.71 5.17
N SER A 874 8.92 27.64 4.37
CA SER A 874 9.37 26.30 4.79
C SER A 874 10.85 26.32 5.13
N CYS A 875 11.66 27.06 4.36
CA CYS A 875 13.09 27.23 4.64
C CYS A 875 13.38 28.11 5.87
N LYS A 876 12.60 29.16 6.12
CA LYS A 876 12.69 29.99 7.32
C LYS A 876 12.36 29.18 8.58
N THR A 877 11.39 28.27 8.48
CA THR A 877 11.07 27.32 9.56
C THR A 877 12.24 26.35 9.82
N ILE A 878 12.82 25.78 8.76
CA ILE A 878 14.01 24.92 8.86
C ILE A 878 15.20 25.68 9.46
N GLU A 879 15.52 26.87 8.94
CA GLU A 879 16.61 27.74 9.41
C GLU A 879 16.44 28.08 10.90
N ASN A 880 15.25 28.50 11.32
CA ASN A 880 14.96 28.81 12.73
C ASN A 880 15.13 27.59 13.64
N LYS A 881 14.66 26.41 13.24
CA LYS A 881 14.80 25.17 14.04
C LYS A 881 16.25 24.70 14.08
N CYS A 882 16.92 24.66 12.93
CA CYS A 882 18.29 24.18 12.81
C CYS A 882 19.33 25.07 13.49
N HIS A 883 19.15 26.40 13.49
CA HIS A 883 19.97 27.31 14.28
C HIS A 883 19.54 27.38 15.75
N GLY A 884 18.29 27.01 16.08
CA GLY A 884 17.77 26.93 17.43
C GLY A 884 18.18 25.68 18.23
N LEU A 885 18.65 24.62 17.56
CA LEU A 885 19.12 23.37 18.20
C LEU A 885 20.32 23.63 19.12
N LYS A 886 20.09 23.64 20.44
CA LYS A 886 21.13 23.78 21.46
C LYS A 886 21.51 22.41 22.03
N PRO A 887 22.80 22.03 22.07
CA PRO A 887 23.26 20.82 22.75
C PRO A 887 23.04 20.92 24.27
N LEU A 888 23.29 19.81 24.98
CA LEU A 888 23.37 19.80 26.45
C LEU A 888 24.43 20.80 26.95
N GLU A 889 24.15 21.48 28.07
CA GLU A 889 25.11 22.39 28.70
C GLU A 889 26.40 21.67 29.12
N VAL A 890 27.55 22.27 28.83
CA VAL A 890 28.86 21.79 29.25
C VAL A 890 29.53 22.84 30.13
N LYS A 891 29.87 22.48 31.37
CA LYS A 891 30.42 23.42 32.35
C LYS A 891 31.94 23.22 32.49
N PRO A 892 32.73 24.30 32.68
CA PRO A 892 34.14 24.17 33.03
C PRO A 892 34.28 23.49 34.40
N TYR A 893 35.42 22.85 34.65
CA TYR A 893 35.71 22.15 35.89
C TYR A 893 36.88 22.82 36.60
N GLU A 894 36.58 23.45 37.73
CA GLU A 894 37.55 24.09 38.63
C GLU A 894 37.51 23.40 39.99
N ILE A 895 38.69 23.00 40.48
CA ILE A 895 38.86 22.53 41.86
C ILE A 895 39.43 23.70 42.67
N ALA A 896 38.74 24.11 43.73
CA ALA A 896 39.31 25.00 44.73
C ALA A 896 40.29 24.20 45.61
N THR A 897 41.60 24.42 45.42
CA THR A 897 42.65 23.71 46.16
C THR A 897 42.65 24.12 47.64
N LYS A 898 42.01 23.34 48.50
CA LYS A 898 42.20 23.45 49.96
C LYS A 898 43.44 22.67 50.37
N ASN A 899 44.50 23.37 50.74
CA ASN A 899 45.65 22.77 51.41
C ASN A 899 45.20 22.29 52.81
N ILE A 900 45.21 20.97 53.03
CA ILE A 900 44.99 20.38 54.35
C ILE A 900 46.34 19.83 54.82
N THR A 901 46.94 20.52 55.79
CA THR A 901 48.17 20.07 56.43
C THR A 901 47.84 18.98 57.45
N THR A 902 48.39 17.77 57.26
CA THR A 902 48.16 16.63 58.15
C THR A 902 49.45 16.30 58.91
N THR A 903 49.42 16.43 60.24
CA THR A 903 50.58 16.16 61.11
C THR A 903 50.75 14.67 61.38
N THR A 904 51.97 14.17 61.27
CA THR A 904 52.32 12.77 61.58
C THR A 904 52.41 12.53 63.09
N THR A 905 51.91 11.41 63.59
CA THR A 905 52.21 10.89 64.94
C THR A 905 52.30 9.36 64.88
N THR A 906 53.30 8.79 65.54
CA THR A 906 53.64 7.36 65.49
C THR A 906 53.38 6.71 66.85
N THR A 907 52.93 5.45 66.87
CA THR A 907 52.84 4.63 68.09
C THR A 907 53.24 3.19 67.77
N THR A 908 53.96 2.54 68.69
CA THR A 908 54.65 1.25 68.47
C THR A 908 54.46 0.31 69.66
N THR A 909 54.14 -0.98 69.44
CA THR A 909 54.06 -1.99 70.51
C THR A 909 54.37 -3.41 70.00
N THR A 910 54.91 -4.28 70.87
CA THR A 910 55.28 -5.71 70.63
C THR A 910 54.93 -6.56 71.88
N THR A 911 55.05 -7.91 71.94
CA THR A 911 55.57 -8.90 70.97
C THR A 911 54.50 -10.01 70.69
N THR A 912 54.61 -11.34 70.82
CA THR A 912 55.64 -12.33 71.25
C THR A 912 55.29 -13.70 70.59
N THR A 913 56.10 -14.76 70.78
CA THR A 913 55.95 -16.09 70.15
C THR A 913 55.74 -17.26 71.15
N VAL A 914 55.58 -18.48 70.60
CA VAL A 914 55.89 -19.84 71.15
C VAL A 914 54.70 -20.76 71.50
N LYS A 915 54.40 -21.77 70.65
CA LYS A 915 54.87 -23.18 70.77
C LYS A 915 54.36 -24.10 69.62
N ASP A 916 55.06 -25.19 69.35
CA ASP A 916 54.90 -26.05 68.16
C ASP A 916 53.91 -27.22 68.29
N ALA A 917 53.31 -27.66 67.16
CA ALA A 917 53.14 -29.08 66.79
C ALA A 917 52.69 -29.33 65.32
N LYS A 918 53.60 -29.88 64.50
CA LYS A 918 53.41 -30.74 63.29
C LYS A 918 52.35 -30.42 62.19
N VAL A 919 52.87 -29.91 61.06
CA VAL A 919 52.78 -30.46 59.67
C VAL A 919 51.41 -30.88 59.09
N THR A 920 50.91 -30.10 58.12
CA THR A 920 50.82 -30.52 56.69
C THR A 920 50.72 -29.29 55.78
N ASP A 921 51.19 -29.41 54.53
CA ASP A 921 51.33 -28.28 53.60
C ASP A 921 50.04 -27.85 52.91
N CYS A 922 49.92 -26.54 52.66
CA CYS A 922 49.21 -25.99 51.50
C CYS A 922 49.74 -24.58 51.16
N GLN A 923 50.39 -24.43 50.00
CA GLN A 923 50.90 -23.14 49.52
C GLN A 923 49.75 -22.21 49.09
N SER A 924 49.63 -21.04 49.72
CA SER A 924 48.69 -20.01 49.27
C SER A 924 49.21 -19.28 48.03
N LEU A 925 48.57 -19.53 46.88
CA LEU A 925 48.90 -18.88 45.60
C LEU A 925 48.84 -17.35 45.69
N GLN A 926 49.85 -16.67 45.14
CA GLN A 926 49.82 -15.22 44.93
C GLN A 926 48.82 -14.86 43.82
N THR A 927 48.04 -13.79 44.01
CA THR A 927 47.11 -13.25 43.01
C THR A 927 47.66 -11.99 42.36
N THR A 928 47.95 -12.06 41.06
CA THR A 928 48.41 -10.91 40.26
C THR A 928 47.21 -10.06 39.81
N ASP A 929 47.07 -8.84 40.35
CA ASP A 929 46.05 -7.86 39.93
C ASP A 929 46.26 -7.52 38.43
N THR A 930 45.31 -7.90 37.56
CA THR A 930 45.37 -7.69 36.11
C THR A 930 44.46 -6.55 35.65
N TRP A 931 45.04 -5.56 34.98
CA TRP A 931 44.38 -4.31 34.59
C TRP A 931 43.78 -4.41 33.18
N VAL A 932 42.51 -4.05 33.02
CA VAL A 932 41.82 -4.09 31.71
C VAL A 932 41.41 -2.68 31.26
N THR A 933 42.24 -2.07 30.42
CA THR A 933 41.92 -0.84 29.67
C THR A 933 41.35 -1.20 28.29
N LYS A 934 40.16 -0.70 27.97
CA LYS A 934 39.52 -0.92 26.66
C LYS A 934 39.37 0.41 25.93
N THR A 935 40.16 0.60 24.87
CA THR A 935 40.14 1.81 24.05
C THR A 935 39.32 1.58 22.78
N SER A 936 38.39 2.47 22.47
CA SER A 936 37.61 2.45 21.23
C SER A 936 37.80 3.76 20.47
N THR A 937 38.37 3.67 19.27
CA THR A 937 38.57 4.81 18.36
C THR A 937 37.50 4.77 17.27
N HIS A 938 36.79 5.88 17.07
CA HIS A 938 35.80 6.05 16.01
C HIS A 938 36.24 7.18 15.08
N THR A 939 36.68 6.80 13.88
CA THR A 939 36.94 7.74 12.77
C THR A 939 35.70 7.84 11.89
N SER A 940 35.20 9.05 11.66
CA SER A 940 34.15 9.35 10.70
C SER A 940 34.71 10.26 9.60
N THR A 941 34.84 9.72 8.40
CA THR A 941 35.28 10.45 7.20
C THR A 941 34.05 10.93 6.44
N SER A 942 33.91 12.24 6.24
CA SER A 942 32.87 12.81 5.37
C SER A 942 33.41 12.98 3.94
N THR A 943 32.57 12.76 2.94
CA THR A 943 32.94 12.82 1.50
C THR A 943 33.34 14.22 1.03
N THR A 944 33.16 15.25 1.86
CA THR A 944 33.67 16.61 1.65
C THR A 944 34.63 17.03 2.77
N THR A 945 35.90 16.66 2.60
CA THR A 945 37.09 17.29 3.21
C THR A 945 37.14 17.38 4.74
N SER A 946 36.33 16.60 5.47
CA SER A 946 36.25 16.64 6.94
C SER A 946 36.32 15.23 7.54
N THR A 947 37.41 14.93 8.27
CA THR A 947 37.57 13.69 9.04
C THR A 947 37.52 14.03 10.52
N VAL A 948 36.55 13.47 11.24
CA VAL A 948 36.38 13.65 12.69
C VAL A 948 36.70 12.34 13.40
N THR A 949 37.72 12.37 14.26
CA THR A 949 38.19 11.18 15.01
C THR A 949 37.93 11.35 16.50
N SER A 950 36.96 10.59 17.01
CA SER A 950 36.60 10.56 18.43
C SER A 950 37.18 9.31 19.10
N ARG A 951 37.98 9.49 20.15
CA ARG A 951 38.61 8.39 20.91
C ARG A 951 38.03 8.32 22.31
N ILE A 952 37.49 7.16 22.69
CA ILE A 952 36.93 6.90 24.02
C ILE A 952 37.77 5.80 24.67
N THR A 953 38.29 6.08 25.87
CA THR A 953 39.06 5.12 26.66
C THR A 953 38.29 4.80 27.92
N LEU A 954 37.98 3.52 28.14
CA LEU A 954 37.37 3.02 29.37
C LEU A 954 38.41 2.24 30.18
N THR A 955 38.59 2.67 31.43
CA THR A 955 39.42 1.99 32.44
C THR A 955 38.49 1.43 33.50
N SER A 956 38.50 0.11 33.69
CA SER A 956 37.59 -0.57 34.63
C SER A 956 38.37 -1.25 35.75
N THR A 957 38.20 -0.77 36.98
CA THR A 957 38.77 -1.39 38.18
C THR A 957 37.72 -2.31 38.82
N ARG A 958 37.83 -3.63 38.60
CA ARG A 958 37.09 -4.65 39.35
C ARG A 958 38.04 -5.59 40.05
N ARG A 959 37.98 -5.65 41.38
CA ARG A 959 38.38 -6.85 42.13
C ARG A 959 37.22 -7.83 42.11
N CYS A 960 37.38 -8.95 41.44
CA CYS A 960 36.42 -10.05 41.49
C CYS A 960 36.64 -10.86 42.77
N LYS A 961 35.57 -11.19 43.50
CA LYS A 961 35.60 -12.32 44.43
C LYS A 961 35.46 -13.63 43.62
N PRO A 962 36.12 -14.73 44.01
CA PRO A 962 35.88 -16.02 43.38
C PRO A 962 34.47 -16.52 43.74
N THR A 963 33.78 -17.09 42.76
CA THR A 963 32.53 -17.83 42.94
C THR A 963 32.85 -19.32 42.79
N LYS A 964 32.27 -20.19 43.63
CA LYS A 964 32.55 -21.63 43.56
C LYS A 964 32.01 -22.24 42.27
N CYS A 965 32.78 -23.16 41.67
CA CYS A 965 32.28 -24.11 40.69
C CYS A 965 31.57 -25.28 41.40
N THR A 966 30.66 -25.94 40.70
CA THR A 966 30.05 -27.24 41.06
C THR A 966 29.98 -28.09 39.79
N THR A 967 30.20 -29.40 39.92
CA THR A 967 30.47 -30.36 38.82
C THR A 967 29.44 -31.49 38.75
N GLY A 968 29.45 -32.21 37.63
CA GLY A 968 28.54 -33.30 37.21
C GLY A 968 28.25 -33.11 35.71
N GLU A 969 28.66 -33.97 34.78
CA GLU A 969 28.32 -35.41 34.57
C GLU A 969 26.86 -35.61 34.10
N GLU A 970 26.52 -36.40 33.06
CA GLU A 970 27.28 -36.86 31.88
C GLU A 970 26.27 -37.30 30.76
N ASP A 971 26.66 -38.21 29.85
CA ASP A 971 25.89 -38.91 28.79
C ASP A 971 25.74 -38.32 27.36
N GLU A 972 25.56 -39.23 26.40
CA GLU A 972 25.98 -39.12 24.99
C GLU A 972 24.86 -39.08 23.91
N ALA A 973 25.33 -39.01 22.64
CA ALA A 973 24.74 -39.54 21.39
C ALA A 973 23.77 -38.66 20.58
N GLY A 974 23.99 -38.63 19.25
CA GLY A 974 23.01 -38.19 18.24
C GLY A 974 23.50 -37.21 17.16
N GLU A 975 24.31 -37.66 16.20
CA GLU A 975 24.47 -36.92 14.94
C GLU A 975 23.24 -37.12 14.03
N VAL A 976 22.49 -36.04 13.72
CA VAL A 976 21.55 -36.03 12.57
C VAL A 976 21.51 -34.65 11.90
N LYS A 977 21.66 -34.65 10.57
CA LYS A 977 21.21 -33.61 9.62
C LYS A 977 20.82 -34.29 8.30
N PRO A 978 19.96 -33.70 7.44
CA PRO A 978 19.32 -32.39 7.55
C PRO A 978 17.77 -32.45 7.49
N SER A 979 17.15 -31.27 7.36
CA SER A 979 15.78 -31.00 6.85
C SER A 979 14.58 -31.71 7.49
N GLU A 980 13.86 -30.98 8.36
CA GLU A 980 12.42 -30.76 8.19
C GLU A 980 11.95 -29.47 8.90
N GLY A 981 10.72 -29.02 8.64
CA GLY A 981 10.23 -27.67 9.00
C GLY A 981 9.80 -27.52 10.46
N LEU A 982 10.54 -26.69 11.23
CA LEU A 982 10.26 -26.51 12.67
C LEU A 982 9.00 -25.66 12.92
N ARG A 983 7.87 -26.32 13.23
CA ARG A 983 6.68 -25.66 13.81
C ARG A 983 7.02 -25.13 15.21
N VAL A 984 7.16 -23.81 15.36
CA VAL A 984 7.39 -23.19 16.68
C VAL A 984 6.08 -23.06 17.44
N SER A 985 5.92 -23.82 18.52
CA SER A 985 4.77 -23.70 19.44
C SER A 985 4.84 -22.40 20.25
N GLY A 986 3.68 -21.79 20.54
CA GLY A 986 3.58 -20.40 21.01
C GLY A 986 4.18 -20.06 22.37
N TRP A 987 4.70 -21.03 23.12
CA TRP A 987 5.18 -20.83 24.50
C TRP A 987 6.52 -20.09 24.57
N ASN A 988 7.42 -20.32 23.62
CA ASN A 988 8.79 -19.78 23.67
C ASN A 988 8.87 -18.25 23.46
N VAL A 989 7.85 -17.64 22.84
CA VAL A 989 7.81 -16.18 22.60
C VAL A 989 7.62 -15.39 23.91
N MET A 990 6.92 -15.95 24.90
CA MET A 990 6.73 -15.30 26.20
C MET A 990 8.04 -15.08 26.96
N ARG A 991 9.03 -15.97 26.83
CA ARG A 991 10.36 -15.75 27.41
C ARG A 991 11.07 -14.55 26.76
N GLY A 992 10.94 -14.34 25.45
CA GLY A 992 11.51 -13.18 24.77
C GLY A 992 10.91 -11.86 25.27
N VAL A 993 9.58 -11.78 25.39
CA VAL A 993 8.90 -10.57 25.87
C VAL A 993 9.18 -10.31 27.35
N LEU A 994 9.19 -11.34 28.20
CA LEU A 994 9.52 -11.19 29.63
C LEU A 994 10.98 -10.80 29.86
N VAL A 995 11.93 -11.31 29.07
CA VAL A 995 13.34 -10.88 29.15
C VAL A 995 13.50 -9.41 28.70
N VAL A 996 12.83 -8.98 27.64
CA VAL A 996 12.84 -7.57 27.21
C VAL A 996 12.17 -6.65 28.25
N MET A 997 11.07 -7.08 28.88
CA MET A 997 10.44 -6.34 29.97
C MET A 997 11.30 -6.29 31.23
N MET A 998 11.94 -7.38 31.65
CA MET A 998 12.86 -7.37 32.79
C MET A 998 14.10 -6.51 32.52
N ILE A 999 14.66 -6.53 31.31
CA ILE A 999 15.74 -5.60 30.92
C ILE A 999 15.25 -4.14 30.94
N SER A 1000 13.96 -3.89 30.65
CA SER A 1000 13.34 -2.55 30.75
C SER A 1000 12.92 -2.15 32.17
N PHE A 1001 13.15 -3.00 33.17
CA PHE A 1001 12.96 -2.74 34.60
C PHE A 1001 14.26 -2.90 35.41
N MET A 1002 15.39 -3.16 34.75
CA MET A 1002 16.73 -3.24 35.34
C MET A 1002 17.72 -2.27 34.67
N ILE A 1003 17.18 -1.23 34.00
CA ILE A 1003 17.82 -0.04 33.39
C ILE A 1003 16.89 1.17 33.63
#